data_AF-A0A6V7X876-F1
#
_entry.id   AF-A0A6V7X876-F1
#
_cell.length_a   1.000
_cell.length_b   1.000
_cell.length_c   1.000
_cell.angle_alpha   90.00
_cell.angle_beta   90.00
_cell.angle_gamma   90.00
#
_symmetry.space_group_name_H-M   'P 1'
#
loop_
_entity.id
_entity.type
_entity.pdbx_description
1 polymer ?
#
loop_
_entity_poly.entity_id
_entity_poly.type
_entity_poly.pdbx_seq_one_letter_code
_entity_poly.pdbx_strand_id
1 'polypeptide(L)'
;MKPSIERILNDAGTRRKENVELRKACEESLEQLNAELQTFGQQQTENGTGPSCAILPNGNNIFLADRYFPPFELACQSKSSKIVINALDSLQKLISYGHLIGNQPDSDNPEQLLIDRVVQAICAPFQGPHTDDAVQLQIIKGILALILNQTCRIHESSLLLAVRTCFNIYLASKSPINQSTAKGILTQTINYVFTNMERNVVDTVVTIPFDENSVVKDVLDSVVYQVSTSLDSCQYENGEQDLKSTNIDFNEPLSPNEQNIILNGSIHSSSPSYYYGINGSSENTTEINVTTNGGTPRQLQQQKLEFNSIEEKDAFLIFRALCKLSMKHLPDEQDPRSHELRSKILSLEMILLVMEHINGQPLPDHHSFVYAIRHFLCVALTQNAVSPTITVFEKALSIIVQLINKWKSHLKKQLEVFFKEILLSILESPSSSFEHKWAVLNALSKIFDDSQSVVDIYVNYDCHMTSANIFEELISHLAKIASSYSSDPSSPTHCQQIAKDREKRMRELALKCLVKALKCLVAWYEDMEIGKEVSIQYPAEEQQQPLQLSTEGSAADVNQIVQVKQQKSLIESGIDLFAKKPAQGLAFLHSKGFIGTEPEDIAAFFHAEERLDKSVIGDYLGDGDSFNQKVMYSYVDTFDFSGVNIVQALRTLLNKFRLPGEAQKIDRIMEKFASRYCECNPQLKIFASADTAYVLSYSIIMLTTDLHNPQVKRKMLKEEYIRMNRGINGQDDLPDEFLSKIYDDISANEIKTKPGNLKRPKLNSETATIRQRKMFQNLELESISQVAHSLMEAATFTHVEFTTAKHFEQVQLMFELIWSFCLAAFSIGLQSSEDPAIWRCCLQGFSEGVRVACLFRLKVQREAFVQALTKFTLLTANSSLSEMRPKNVQTIKLLIQIGVENGNHLEQCWYDVLKCISQLELVQSISTGNHDNVKSLFNIREKSIHAVQSCLDETSSQDVVVAIDRIFQDSSKLTGMQLFNLCVLFVKFRSKNYVALGSEHVYVTKNC
;
A
#
# COMPACT_ATOMS: atom_id res chain seq x y z
N MET A 1 -38.67 -23.73 25.05
CA MET A 1 -38.07 -23.50 26.38
C MET A 1 -38.26 -24.68 27.33
N LYS A 2 -39.49 -25.01 27.76
CA LYS A 2 -39.77 -26.14 28.68
C LYS A 2 -39.07 -27.47 28.31
N PRO A 3 -39.15 -27.98 27.07
CA PRO A 3 -38.47 -29.23 26.70
C PRO A 3 -36.94 -29.16 26.82
N SER A 4 -36.36 -27.97 26.70
CA SER A 4 -34.92 -27.77 26.86
C SER A 4 -34.49 -27.86 28.32
N ILE A 5 -35.24 -27.21 29.22
CA ILE A 5 -34.97 -27.24 30.66
C ILE A 5 -35.20 -28.66 31.20
N GLU A 6 -36.22 -29.37 30.74
CA GLU A 6 -36.45 -30.78 31.07
C GLU A 6 -35.30 -31.68 30.59
N ARG A 7 -34.74 -31.44 29.40
CA ARG A 7 -33.56 -32.19 28.91
C ARG A 7 -32.31 -31.93 29.74
N ILE A 8 -32.09 -30.69 30.18
CA ILE A 8 -30.97 -30.34 31.06
C ILE A 8 -31.16 -31.03 32.42
N LEU A 9 -32.34 -30.94 33.02
CA LEU A 9 -32.65 -31.55 34.32
C LEU A 9 -32.55 -33.09 34.29
N ASN A 10 -32.95 -33.73 33.19
CA ASN A 10 -32.93 -35.18 33.03
C ASN A 10 -31.54 -35.76 32.69
N ASP A 11 -30.54 -34.92 32.40
CA ASP A 11 -29.18 -35.40 32.14
C ASP A 11 -28.54 -36.01 33.40
N ALA A 12 -27.75 -37.08 33.26
CA ALA A 12 -27.12 -37.72 34.41
C ALA A 12 -26.11 -36.79 35.13
N GLY A 13 -25.54 -35.80 34.43
CA GLY A 13 -24.56 -34.87 34.96
C GLY A 13 -25.13 -33.86 35.97
N THR A 14 -26.43 -33.52 35.91
CA THR A 14 -27.08 -32.59 36.86
C THR A 14 -27.29 -33.22 38.25
N ARG A 15 -27.15 -34.54 38.38
CA ARG A 15 -27.23 -35.27 39.67
C ARG A 15 -25.93 -35.19 40.48
N ARG A 16 -24.86 -34.59 39.94
CA ARG A 16 -23.57 -34.43 40.64
C ARG A 16 -23.65 -33.28 41.65
N LYS A 17 -22.89 -33.39 42.75
CA LYS A 17 -22.85 -32.38 43.84
C LYS A 17 -22.46 -30.98 43.36
N GLU A 18 -21.72 -30.88 42.26
CA GLU A 18 -21.27 -29.61 41.67
C GLU A 18 -22.40 -28.84 40.94
N ASN A 19 -23.52 -29.48 40.61
CA ASN A 19 -24.63 -28.89 39.83
C ASN A 19 -25.92 -28.70 40.67
N VAL A 20 -25.82 -28.61 42.00
CA VAL A 20 -26.99 -28.48 42.89
C VAL A 20 -27.75 -27.18 42.65
N GLU A 21 -27.04 -26.08 42.43
CA GLU A 21 -27.64 -24.77 42.10
C GLU A 21 -28.33 -24.79 40.73
N LEU A 22 -27.70 -25.41 39.72
CA LEU A 22 -28.30 -25.63 38.40
C LEU A 22 -29.60 -26.43 38.50
N ARG A 23 -29.63 -27.48 39.33
CA ARG A 23 -30.82 -28.31 39.53
C ARG A 23 -31.96 -27.51 40.15
N LYS A 24 -31.67 -26.73 41.20
CA LYS A 24 -32.64 -25.86 41.87
C LYS A 24 -33.20 -24.81 40.90
N ALA A 25 -32.35 -24.15 40.12
CA ALA A 25 -32.77 -23.17 39.12
C ALA A 25 -33.67 -23.79 38.02
N CYS A 26 -33.35 -25.01 37.56
CA CYS A 26 -34.18 -25.75 36.61
C CYS A 26 -35.56 -26.11 37.19
N GLU A 27 -35.61 -26.58 38.45
CA GLU A 27 -36.85 -26.96 39.13
C GLU A 27 -37.75 -25.72 39.35
N GLU A 28 -37.20 -24.61 39.85
CA GLU A 28 -37.91 -23.34 40.05
C GLU A 28 -38.45 -22.76 38.73
N SER A 29 -37.64 -22.79 37.67
CA SER A 29 -38.05 -22.29 36.35
C SER A 29 -39.15 -23.14 35.72
N LEU A 30 -39.11 -24.47 35.92
CA LEU A 30 -40.16 -25.37 35.43
C LEU A 30 -41.46 -25.20 36.21
N GLU A 31 -41.41 -24.97 37.52
CA GLU A 31 -42.61 -24.68 38.33
C GLU A 31 -43.29 -23.40 37.84
N GLN A 32 -42.53 -22.33 37.62
CA GLN A 32 -43.05 -21.06 37.10
C GLN A 32 -43.60 -21.20 35.68
N LEU A 33 -42.87 -21.85 34.76
CA LEU A 33 -43.35 -22.10 33.39
C LEU A 33 -44.64 -22.94 33.37
N ASN A 34 -44.75 -23.92 34.26
CA ASN A 34 -45.97 -24.74 34.36
C ASN A 34 -47.15 -23.93 34.92
N ALA A 35 -46.92 -23.03 35.87
CA ALA A 35 -47.95 -22.12 36.38
C ALA A 35 -48.45 -21.14 35.31
N GLU A 36 -47.55 -20.59 34.50
CA GLU A 36 -47.89 -19.71 33.37
C GLU A 36 -48.62 -20.47 32.26
N LEU A 37 -48.18 -21.68 31.90
CA LEU A 37 -48.88 -22.53 30.93
C LEU A 37 -50.31 -22.90 31.38
N GLN A 38 -50.53 -23.08 32.69
CA GLN A 38 -51.86 -23.33 33.24
C GLN A 38 -52.77 -22.09 33.16
N THR A 39 -52.22 -20.89 33.33
CA THR A 39 -52.98 -19.62 33.20
C THR A 39 -53.30 -19.30 31.74
N PHE A 40 -52.36 -19.52 30.81
CA PHE A 40 -52.61 -19.39 29.37
C PHE A 40 -53.59 -20.46 28.83
N GLY A 41 -53.51 -21.68 29.36
CA GLY A 41 -54.43 -22.78 29.02
C GLY A 41 -55.89 -22.51 29.43
N GLN A 42 -56.11 -21.67 30.46
CA GLN A 42 -57.46 -21.24 30.87
C GLN A 42 -58.03 -20.10 30.01
N GLN A 43 -57.19 -19.27 29.38
CA GLN A 43 -57.65 -18.19 28.48
C GLN A 43 -58.02 -18.69 27.06
N GLN A 44 -57.44 -19.80 26.60
CA GLN A 44 -57.78 -20.39 25.29
C GLN A 44 -59.10 -21.21 25.30
N THR A 45 -59.63 -21.57 26.46
CA THR A 45 -60.92 -22.27 26.56
C THR A 45 -62.15 -21.39 26.28
N GLU A 46 -62.01 -20.06 26.18
CA GLU A 46 -63.11 -19.17 25.77
C GLU A 46 -63.12 -18.85 24.26
N ASN A 47 -62.01 -19.02 23.55
CA ASN A 47 -61.92 -18.78 22.09
C ASN A 47 -61.37 -20.04 21.39
N GLY A 48 -62.28 -20.88 20.91
CA GLY A 48 -62.00 -22.23 20.39
C GLY A 48 -61.12 -22.30 19.15
N THR A 49 -59.80 -22.29 19.35
CA THR A 49 -58.82 -22.81 18.38
C THR A 49 -57.82 -23.71 19.09
N GLY A 50 -57.69 -24.96 18.63
CA GLY A 50 -56.90 -26.02 19.26
C GLY A 50 -55.38 -25.76 19.31
N PRO A 51 -54.61 -26.67 19.95
CA PRO A 51 -53.21 -26.45 20.26
C PRO A 51 -52.35 -26.71 19.03
N SER A 52 -52.10 -25.67 18.22
CA SER A 52 -51.05 -25.70 17.21
C SER A 52 -49.78 -25.06 17.77
N CYS A 53 -48.73 -25.87 17.89
CA CYS A 53 -47.43 -25.60 18.49
C CYS A 53 -46.53 -24.62 17.70
N ALA A 54 -47.08 -23.65 16.97
CA ALA A 54 -46.30 -22.72 16.15
C ALA A 54 -46.93 -21.33 16.13
N ILE A 55 -46.71 -20.56 17.18
CA ILE A 55 -46.95 -19.11 17.13
C ILE A 55 -45.58 -18.46 16.89
N LEU A 56 -45.32 -18.10 15.63
CA LEU A 56 -44.41 -17.01 15.31
C LEU A 56 -44.97 -15.73 15.96
N PRO A 57 -44.13 -14.82 16.49
CA PRO A 57 -44.63 -13.65 17.18
C PRO A 57 -45.36 -12.71 16.20
N ASN A 58 -46.69 -12.68 16.27
CA ASN A 58 -47.49 -11.55 15.80
C ASN A 58 -47.44 -10.47 16.90
N GLY A 59 -47.17 -9.22 16.49
CA GLY A 59 -46.58 -8.14 17.28
C GLY A 59 -47.23 -7.65 18.59
N ASN A 60 -48.17 -8.38 19.20
CA ASN A 60 -48.83 -7.97 20.45
C ASN A 60 -48.65 -8.93 21.65
N ASN A 61 -48.05 -10.13 21.49
CA ASN A 61 -47.80 -11.05 22.62
C ASN A 61 -46.40 -11.68 22.51
N ILE A 62 -45.36 -10.96 22.93
CA ILE A 62 -43.99 -11.49 23.03
C ILE A 62 -43.85 -12.15 24.40
N PHE A 63 -43.72 -13.47 24.44
CA PHE A 63 -43.25 -14.18 25.64
C PHE A 63 -41.77 -13.84 25.83
N LEU A 64 -41.47 -13.01 26.83
CA LEU A 64 -40.10 -12.58 27.15
C LEU A 64 -39.38 -13.68 27.95
N ALA A 65 -38.45 -14.37 27.30
CA ALA A 65 -37.67 -15.45 27.87
C ALA A 65 -36.63 -15.01 28.91
N ASP A 66 -36.39 -13.69 29.01
CA ASP A 66 -35.35 -13.05 29.80
C ASP A 66 -35.35 -13.51 31.28
N ARG A 67 -36.52 -13.76 31.88
CA ARG A 67 -36.66 -14.24 33.28
C ARG A 67 -36.19 -15.67 33.51
N TYR A 68 -36.11 -16.49 32.47
CA TYR A 68 -35.76 -17.91 32.54
C TYR A 68 -34.33 -18.17 32.06
N PHE A 69 -33.48 -17.13 32.01
CA PHE A 69 -32.08 -17.24 31.63
C PHE A 69 -31.17 -17.96 32.66
N PRO A 70 -31.29 -17.77 33.99
CA PRO A 70 -30.34 -18.32 34.97
C PRO A 70 -30.05 -19.84 34.87
N PRO A 71 -31.04 -20.73 34.60
CA PRO A 71 -30.76 -22.16 34.40
C PRO A 71 -29.84 -22.44 33.21
N PHE A 72 -29.91 -21.64 32.14
CA PHE A 72 -29.07 -21.80 30.97
C PHE A 72 -27.65 -21.29 31.22
N GLU A 73 -27.49 -20.21 31.98
CA GLU A 73 -26.17 -19.69 32.39
C GLU A 73 -25.41 -20.73 33.22
N LEU A 74 -26.03 -21.24 34.28
CA LEU A 74 -25.44 -22.27 35.13
C LEU A 74 -25.14 -23.57 34.35
N ALA A 75 -25.97 -23.90 33.36
CA ALA A 75 -25.72 -25.04 32.48
C ALA A 75 -24.52 -24.84 31.57
N CYS A 76 -24.24 -23.61 31.11
CA CYS A 76 -23.06 -23.27 30.32
C CYS A 76 -21.75 -23.36 31.13
N GLN A 77 -21.81 -23.15 32.45
CA GLN A 77 -20.66 -23.30 33.35
C GLN A 77 -20.38 -24.76 33.75
N SER A 78 -21.24 -25.70 33.36
CA SER A 78 -21.11 -27.10 33.76
C SER A 78 -19.91 -27.78 33.09
N LYS A 79 -19.21 -28.65 33.83
CA LYS A 79 -18.10 -29.46 33.27
C LYS A 79 -18.55 -30.54 32.27
N SER A 80 -19.85 -30.78 32.12
CA SER A 80 -20.38 -31.80 31.20
C SER A 80 -20.66 -31.22 29.82
N SER A 81 -19.88 -31.62 28.81
CA SER A 81 -20.06 -31.16 27.42
C SER A 81 -21.48 -31.35 26.90
N LYS A 82 -22.18 -32.42 27.30
CA LYS A 82 -23.58 -32.67 26.90
C LYS A 82 -24.56 -31.63 27.45
N ILE A 83 -24.38 -31.22 28.70
CA ILE A 83 -25.23 -30.19 29.35
C ILE A 83 -24.99 -28.85 28.66
N VAL A 84 -23.72 -28.49 28.44
CA VAL A 84 -23.32 -27.26 27.76
C VAL A 84 -23.89 -27.21 26.33
N ILE A 85 -23.78 -28.28 25.54
CA ILE A 85 -24.34 -28.33 24.17
C ILE A 85 -25.86 -28.08 24.18
N ASN A 86 -26.59 -28.75 25.08
CA ASN A 86 -28.05 -28.58 25.18
C ASN A 86 -28.45 -27.16 25.60
N ALA A 87 -27.68 -26.55 26.50
CA ALA A 87 -27.90 -25.17 26.93
C ALA A 87 -27.65 -24.19 25.78
N LEU A 88 -26.50 -24.29 25.11
CA LEU A 88 -26.13 -23.41 23.99
C LEU A 88 -27.07 -23.58 22.77
N ASP A 89 -27.53 -24.79 22.46
CA ASP A 89 -28.54 -25.03 21.40
C ASP A 89 -29.89 -24.39 21.74
N SER A 90 -30.26 -24.40 23.02
CA SER A 90 -31.49 -23.77 23.49
C SER A 90 -31.39 -22.25 23.46
N LEU A 91 -30.26 -21.68 23.90
CA LEU A 91 -29.98 -20.24 23.81
C LEU A 91 -29.96 -19.77 22.35
N GLN A 92 -29.25 -20.48 21.47
CA GLN A 92 -29.23 -20.19 20.03
C GLN A 92 -30.66 -20.09 19.46
N LYS A 93 -31.52 -21.07 19.77
CA LYS A 93 -32.92 -21.09 19.30
C LYS A 93 -33.73 -19.94 19.85
N LEU A 94 -33.68 -19.71 21.16
CA LEU A 94 -34.44 -18.65 21.84
C LEU A 94 -34.07 -17.26 21.30
N ILE A 95 -32.78 -17.04 21.04
CA ILE A 95 -32.30 -15.81 20.38
C ILE A 95 -32.82 -15.77 18.95
N SER A 96 -32.60 -16.81 18.13
CA SER A 96 -32.99 -16.79 16.71
C SER A 96 -34.48 -16.59 16.45
N TYR A 97 -35.35 -17.00 17.38
CA TYR A 97 -36.80 -16.80 17.31
C TYR A 97 -37.27 -15.47 17.91
N GLY A 98 -36.38 -14.66 18.48
CA GLY A 98 -36.68 -13.36 19.08
C GLY A 98 -37.38 -13.44 20.44
N HIS A 99 -37.28 -14.58 21.14
CA HIS A 99 -37.86 -14.73 22.48
C HIS A 99 -36.95 -14.20 23.59
N LEU A 100 -35.62 -14.28 23.39
CA LEU A 100 -34.62 -13.71 24.29
C LEU A 100 -34.09 -12.43 23.64
N ILE A 101 -34.38 -11.28 24.26
CA ILE A 101 -34.05 -9.96 23.71
C ILE A 101 -32.96 -9.30 24.57
N GLY A 102 -33.06 -9.41 25.90
CA GLY A 102 -32.02 -8.94 26.82
C GLY A 102 -31.88 -7.42 26.93
N ASN A 103 -32.90 -6.65 26.51
CA ASN A 103 -32.94 -5.18 26.62
C ASN A 103 -33.26 -4.67 28.04
N GLN A 104 -33.45 -5.57 29.01
CA GLN A 104 -33.67 -5.21 30.41
C GLN A 104 -32.32 -5.10 31.15
N PRO A 105 -32.20 -4.17 32.13
CA PRO A 105 -31.04 -4.14 33.01
C PRO A 105 -30.93 -5.46 33.79
N ASP A 106 -29.70 -5.95 33.96
CA ASP A 106 -29.44 -7.21 34.64
C ASP A 106 -29.90 -7.16 36.11
N SER A 107 -30.45 -8.27 36.60
CA SER A 107 -30.95 -8.38 37.98
C SER A 107 -29.83 -8.32 39.01
N ASP A 108 -28.61 -8.72 38.62
CA ASP A 108 -27.42 -8.72 39.49
C ASP A 108 -26.57 -7.44 39.36
N ASN A 109 -26.61 -6.76 38.20
CA ASN A 109 -25.92 -5.48 37.95
C ASN A 109 -26.79 -4.50 37.12
N PRO A 110 -27.43 -3.51 37.75
CA PRO A 110 -28.32 -2.57 37.06
C PRO A 110 -27.64 -1.69 35.99
N GLU A 111 -26.30 -1.62 36.00
CA GLU A 111 -25.49 -0.85 35.04
C GLU A 111 -25.22 -1.60 33.72
N GLN A 112 -25.54 -2.91 33.63
CA GLN A 112 -25.32 -3.74 32.45
C GLN A 112 -26.64 -4.31 31.92
N LEU A 113 -26.70 -4.57 30.61
CA LEU A 113 -27.87 -5.19 30.01
C LEU A 113 -27.80 -6.71 30.19
N LEU A 114 -28.96 -7.35 30.35
CA LEU A 114 -29.03 -8.82 30.43
C LEU A 114 -28.37 -9.48 29.21
N ILE A 115 -28.41 -8.84 28.04
CA ILE A 115 -27.76 -9.36 26.85
C ILE A 115 -26.24 -9.50 26.99
N ASP A 116 -25.57 -8.61 27.73
CA ASP A 116 -24.12 -8.68 27.96
C ASP A 116 -23.77 -9.96 28.74
N ARG A 117 -24.60 -10.30 29.73
CA ARG A 117 -24.48 -11.55 30.49
C ARG A 117 -24.79 -12.79 29.65
N VAL A 118 -25.77 -12.71 28.74
CA VAL A 118 -26.06 -13.79 27.78
C VAL A 118 -24.86 -14.04 26.85
N VAL A 119 -24.23 -12.98 26.34
CA VAL A 119 -23.02 -13.09 25.52
C VAL A 119 -21.88 -13.72 26.31
N GLN A 120 -21.67 -13.29 27.55
CA GLN A 120 -20.68 -13.89 28.45
C GLN A 120 -20.95 -15.39 28.68
N ALA A 121 -22.19 -15.79 28.95
CA ALA A 121 -22.57 -17.19 29.16
C ALA A 121 -22.36 -18.06 27.91
N ILE A 122 -22.59 -17.51 26.70
CA ILE A 122 -22.34 -18.23 25.44
C ILE A 122 -20.83 -18.38 25.18
N CYS A 123 -20.02 -17.37 25.53
CA CYS A 123 -18.58 -17.38 25.26
C CYS A 123 -17.75 -18.11 26.34
N ALA A 124 -18.21 -18.11 27.60
CA ALA A 124 -17.52 -18.69 28.75
C ALA A 124 -17.11 -20.18 28.64
N PRO A 125 -17.87 -21.07 27.95
CA PRO A 125 -17.50 -22.48 27.88
C PRO A 125 -16.24 -22.75 27.03
N PHE A 126 -15.74 -21.74 26.29
CA PHE A 126 -14.47 -21.86 25.58
C PHE A 126 -13.28 -21.64 26.53
N GLN A 127 -12.46 -22.68 26.70
CA GLN A 127 -11.29 -22.71 27.59
C GLN A 127 -10.00 -23.03 26.84
N GLY A 128 -9.95 -22.72 25.54
CA GLY A 128 -8.81 -23.00 24.66
C GLY A 128 -8.93 -24.32 23.88
N PRO A 129 -7.81 -24.92 23.45
CA PRO A 129 -7.80 -26.03 22.50
C PRO A 129 -8.35 -27.36 23.06
N HIS A 130 -8.51 -27.47 24.38
CA HIS A 130 -9.02 -28.66 25.06
C HIS A 130 -10.55 -28.71 25.13
N THR A 131 -11.25 -27.63 24.78
CA THR A 131 -12.71 -27.62 24.72
C THR A 131 -13.21 -28.60 23.67
N ASP A 132 -14.26 -29.36 23.99
CA ASP A 132 -14.86 -30.35 23.09
C ASP A 132 -15.30 -29.74 21.74
N ASP A 133 -15.02 -30.42 20.63
CA ASP A 133 -15.29 -29.91 19.28
C ASP A 133 -16.79 -29.62 19.04
N ALA A 134 -17.70 -30.38 19.65
CA ALA A 134 -19.13 -30.14 19.51
C ALA A 134 -19.59 -28.93 20.34
N VAL A 135 -18.95 -28.69 21.50
CA VAL A 135 -19.17 -27.46 22.29
C VAL A 135 -18.67 -26.24 21.51
N GLN A 136 -17.47 -26.28 20.94
CA GLN A 136 -16.92 -25.20 20.11
C GLN A 136 -17.86 -24.83 18.96
N LEU A 137 -18.36 -25.84 18.22
CA LEU A 137 -19.30 -25.62 17.12
C LEU A 137 -20.60 -24.96 17.59
N GLN A 138 -21.08 -25.34 18.77
CA GLN A 138 -22.32 -24.80 19.32
C GLN A 138 -22.16 -23.36 19.84
N ILE A 139 -20.99 -23.02 20.40
CA ILE A 139 -20.64 -21.63 20.75
C ILE A 139 -20.64 -20.75 19.50
N ILE A 140 -19.95 -21.20 18.44
CA ILE A 140 -19.87 -20.49 17.16
C ILE A 140 -21.28 -20.21 16.59
N LYS A 141 -22.18 -21.20 16.63
CA LYS A 141 -23.58 -21.05 16.20
C LYS A 141 -24.39 -20.10 17.08
N GLY A 142 -24.16 -20.13 18.39
CA GLY A 142 -24.78 -19.20 19.34
C GLY A 142 -24.37 -17.75 19.08
N ILE A 143 -23.07 -17.51 18.84
CA ILE A 143 -22.54 -16.20 18.47
C ILE A 143 -23.16 -15.69 17.16
N LEU A 144 -23.29 -16.55 16.15
CA LEU A 144 -23.94 -16.17 14.90
C LEU A 144 -25.40 -15.72 15.11
N ALA A 145 -26.15 -16.45 15.96
CA ALA A 145 -27.53 -16.10 16.28
C ALA A 145 -27.64 -14.76 17.03
N LEU A 146 -26.68 -14.46 17.92
CA LEU A 146 -26.61 -13.17 18.62
C LEU A 146 -26.40 -12.01 17.63
N ILE A 147 -25.53 -12.18 16.64
CA ILE A 147 -25.10 -11.10 15.75
C ILE A 147 -26.12 -10.84 14.63
N LEU A 148 -26.68 -11.89 14.02
CA LEU A 148 -27.55 -11.73 12.86
C LEU A 148 -29.01 -11.39 13.21
N ASN A 149 -29.42 -11.55 14.46
CA ASN A 149 -30.79 -11.29 14.87
C ASN A 149 -31.08 -9.79 14.93
N GLN A 150 -32.20 -9.35 14.35
CA GLN A 150 -32.60 -7.94 14.34
C GLN A 150 -33.27 -7.48 15.66
N THR A 151 -33.81 -8.42 16.44
CA THR A 151 -34.54 -8.12 17.67
C THR A 151 -33.63 -7.90 18.88
N CYS A 152 -32.40 -8.41 18.81
CA CYS A 152 -31.41 -8.38 19.87
C CYS A 152 -30.13 -7.77 19.30
N ARG A 153 -29.79 -6.53 19.68
CA ARG A 153 -28.58 -5.85 19.21
C ARG A 153 -27.51 -5.86 20.28
N ILE A 154 -26.35 -6.40 19.95
CA ILE A 154 -25.16 -6.36 20.79
C ILE A 154 -24.21 -5.27 20.30
N HIS A 155 -23.61 -4.53 21.22
CA HIS A 155 -22.72 -3.41 20.93
C HIS A 155 -21.44 -3.48 21.77
N GLU A 156 -20.44 -2.71 21.36
CA GLU A 156 -19.19 -2.40 22.05
C GLU A 156 -18.46 -3.65 22.60
N SER A 157 -18.28 -3.74 23.92
CA SER A 157 -17.53 -4.80 24.59
C SER A 157 -18.10 -6.19 24.35
N SER A 158 -19.42 -6.33 24.28
CA SER A 158 -20.11 -7.61 24.09
C SER A 158 -19.95 -8.10 22.64
N LEU A 159 -20.05 -7.20 21.68
CA LEU A 159 -19.75 -7.52 20.28
C LEU A 159 -18.27 -7.91 20.10
N LEU A 160 -17.35 -7.16 20.69
CA LEU A 160 -15.92 -7.49 20.65
C LEU A 160 -15.61 -8.83 21.32
N LEU A 161 -16.28 -9.16 22.43
CA LEU A 161 -16.13 -10.46 23.10
C LEU A 161 -16.57 -11.62 22.20
N ALA A 162 -17.69 -11.47 21.50
CA ALA A 162 -18.20 -12.47 20.58
C ALA A 162 -17.25 -12.68 19.38
N VAL A 163 -16.82 -11.59 18.74
CA VAL A 163 -15.84 -11.61 17.63
C VAL A 163 -14.53 -12.25 18.08
N ARG A 164 -14.00 -11.84 19.25
CA ARG A 164 -12.79 -12.41 19.84
C ARG A 164 -12.92 -13.92 20.06
N THR A 165 -14.04 -14.37 20.60
CA THR A 165 -14.25 -15.80 20.90
C THR A 165 -14.27 -16.62 19.62
N CYS A 166 -14.96 -16.16 18.57
CA CYS A 166 -14.91 -16.81 17.26
C CYS A 166 -13.49 -16.83 16.66
N PHE A 167 -12.74 -15.73 16.78
CA PHE A 167 -11.35 -15.64 16.33
C PHE A 167 -10.44 -16.61 17.09
N ASN A 168 -10.62 -16.74 18.41
CA ASN A 168 -9.85 -17.66 19.24
C ASN A 168 -10.17 -19.13 18.94
N ILE A 169 -11.45 -19.46 18.69
CA ILE A 169 -11.84 -20.82 18.27
C ILE A 169 -11.21 -21.17 16.92
N TYR A 170 -11.15 -20.22 15.96
CA TYR A 170 -10.45 -20.44 14.71
C TYR A 170 -8.96 -20.78 14.92
N LEU A 171 -8.29 -20.08 15.84
CA LEU A 171 -6.87 -20.30 16.09
C LEU A 171 -6.61 -21.60 16.86
N ALA A 172 -7.37 -21.87 17.92
CA ALA A 172 -7.11 -22.96 18.87
C ALA A 172 -7.72 -24.31 18.45
N SER A 173 -8.80 -24.31 17.67
CA SER A 173 -9.48 -25.55 17.30
C SER A 173 -8.58 -26.48 16.47
N LYS A 174 -8.63 -27.79 16.74
CA LYS A 174 -7.96 -28.82 15.93
C LYS A 174 -8.83 -29.31 14.77
N SER A 175 -10.13 -29.05 14.83
CA SER A 175 -11.10 -29.47 13.83
C SER A 175 -11.12 -28.48 12.64
N PRO A 176 -10.80 -28.92 11.42
CA PRO A 176 -10.84 -28.05 10.23
C PRO A 176 -12.27 -27.55 9.93
N ILE A 177 -13.29 -28.31 10.34
CA ILE A 177 -14.70 -27.92 10.20
C ILE A 177 -14.99 -26.73 11.12
N ASN A 178 -14.57 -26.78 12.38
CA ASN A 178 -14.78 -25.69 13.34
C ASN A 178 -14.00 -24.44 12.93
N GLN A 179 -12.76 -24.60 12.46
CA GLN A 179 -11.97 -23.49 11.91
C GLN A 179 -12.68 -22.83 10.71
N SER A 180 -13.10 -23.61 9.71
CA SER A 180 -13.80 -23.09 8.53
C SER A 180 -15.12 -22.39 8.92
N THR A 181 -15.87 -22.98 9.84
CA THR A 181 -17.15 -22.44 10.32
C THR A 181 -16.95 -21.14 11.11
N ALA A 182 -15.95 -21.08 11.99
CA ALA A 182 -15.59 -19.87 12.72
C ALA A 182 -15.17 -18.73 11.77
N LYS A 183 -14.33 -19.03 10.76
CA LYS A 183 -13.94 -18.07 9.73
C LYS A 183 -15.16 -17.54 8.96
N GLY A 184 -16.06 -18.43 8.54
CA GLY A 184 -17.29 -18.04 7.83
C GLY A 184 -18.18 -17.12 8.66
N ILE A 185 -18.26 -17.34 9.98
CA ILE A 185 -19.06 -16.52 10.89
C ILE A 185 -18.41 -15.18 11.18
N LEU A 186 -17.08 -15.11 11.28
CA LEU A 186 -16.35 -13.84 11.34
C LEU A 186 -16.61 -13.00 10.09
N THR A 187 -16.54 -13.61 8.90
CA THR A 187 -16.88 -12.93 7.64
C THR A 187 -18.30 -12.39 7.64
N GLN A 188 -19.29 -13.20 8.05
CA GLN A 188 -20.69 -12.76 8.13
C GLN A 188 -20.89 -11.63 9.15
N THR A 189 -20.21 -11.71 10.29
CA THR A 189 -20.25 -10.70 11.36
C THR A 189 -19.73 -9.37 10.85
N ILE A 190 -18.56 -9.37 10.21
CA ILE A 190 -17.97 -8.16 9.64
C ILE A 190 -18.92 -7.57 8.60
N ASN A 191 -19.43 -8.37 7.67
CA ASN A 191 -20.35 -7.87 6.64
C ASN A 191 -21.60 -7.24 7.26
N TYR A 192 -22.17 -7.87 8.29
CA TYR A 192 -23.34 -7.35 9.00
C TYR A 192 -23.05 -6.01 9.68
N VAL A 193 -21.96 -5.91 10.46
CA VAL A 193 -21.59 -4.69 11.19
C VAL A 193 -21.34 -3.54 10.21
N PHE A 194 -20.54 -3.76 9.16
CA PHE A 194 -20.19 -2.71 8.20
C PHE A 194 -21.37 -2.33 7.29
N THR A 195 -22.24 -3.28 6.92
CA THR A 195 -23.47 -2.96 6.16
C THR A 195 -24.44 -2.13 7.00
N ASN A 196 -24.56 -2.42 8.29
CA ASN A 196 -25.44 -1.65 9.18
C ASN A 196 -24.88 -0.26 9.48
N MET A 197 -23.55 -0.14 9.63
CA MET A 197 -22.88 1.15 9.71
C MET A 197 -23.27 2.02 8.49
N GLU A 198 -23.12 1.52 7.26
CA GLU A 198 -23.44 2.29 6.03
C GLU A 198 -24.91 2.70 5.93
N ARG A 199 -25.84 1.86 6.41
CA ARG A 199 -27.29 2.16 6.38
C ARG A 199 -27.68 3.28 7.33
N ASN A 200 -27.01 3.38 8.48
CA ASN A 200 -27.35 4.34 9.53
C ASN A 200 -26.63 5.70 9.38
N VAL A 201 -25.76 5.87 8.38
CA VAL A 201 -25.15 7.18 8.05
C VAL A 201 -26.21 8.24 7.63
N VAL A 202 -27.43 7.81 7.27
CA VAL A 202 -28.48 8.68 6.76
C VAL A 202 -29.40 9.27 7.84
N ASP A 203 -29.43 8.71 9.06
CA ASP A 203 -30.36 9.17 10.11
C ASP A 203 -29.65 9.40 11.46
N THR A 204 -29.83 10.61 12.01
CA THR A 204 -29.48 11.12 13.35
C THR A 204 -27.99 11.32 13.70
N VAL A 205 -27.66 12.59 14.02
CA VAL A 205 -26.39 13.01 14.65
C VAL A 205 -26.48 12.74 16.15
N VAL A 206 -25.92 11.62 16.63
CA VAL A 206 -25.70 11.40 18.06
C VAL A 206 -24.21 11.57 18.33
N THR A 207 -23.80 12.71 18.85
CA THR A 207 -22.38 13.00 19.15
C THR A 207 -21.96 12.23 20.40
N ILE A 208 -21.21 11.13 20.24
CA ILE A 208 -20.65 10.36 21.36
C ILE A 208 -19.19 10.79 21.57
N PRO A 209 -18.85 11.49 22.68
CA PRO A 209 -17.45 11.83 22.98
C PRO A 209 -16.64 10.58 23.35
N PHE A 210 -15.50 10.37 22.70
CA PHE A 210 -14.60 9.24 22.97
C PHE A 210 -13.31 9.70 23.68
N ASP A 211 -12.96 9.03 24.78
CA ASP A 211 -11.67 9.16 25.47
C ASP A 211 -10.82 7.90 25.22
N GLU A 212 -9.65 8.06 24.59
CA GLU A 212 -8.80 6.97 24.09
C GLU A 212 -8.31 6.00 25.18
N ASN A 213 -8.33 6.40 26.45
CA ASN A 213 -7.54 5.75 27.50
C ASN A 213 -8.29 4.80 28.46
N SER A 214 -9.61 4.86 28.59
CA SER A 214 -10.29 4.19 29.74
C SER A 214 -10.89 2.82 29.45
N VAL A 215 -11.62 2.61 28.36
CA VAL A 215 -12.41 1.36 28.17
C VAL A 215 -11.75 0.40 27.16
N VAL A 216 -11.05 0.95 26.17
CA VAL A 216 -10.51 0.16 25.06
C VAL A 216 -9.11 -0.38 25.37
N LYS A 217 -8.29 0.33 26.14
CA LYS A 217 -6.93 -0.13 26.44
C LYS A 217 -6.95 -1.42 27.27
N ASP A 218 -7.74 -1.47 28.35
CA ASP A 218 -7.79 -2.64 29.23
C ASP A 218 -8.46 -3.86 28.57
N VAL A 219 -9.53 -3.66 27.79
CA VAL A 219 -10.20 -4.76 27.08
C VAL A 219 -9.34 -5.24 25.90
N LEU A 220 -8.74 -4.34 25.12
CA LEU A 220 -7.93 -4.67 23.93
C LEU A 220 -6.56 -5.22 24.30
N ASP A 221 -5.91 -4.70 25.35
CA ASP A 221 -4.66 -5.26 25.87
C ASP A 221 -4.95 -6.60 26.57
N SER A 222 -6.11 -6.79 27.20
CA SER A 222 -6.58 -8.11 27.67
C SER A 222 -6.88 -9.08 26.50
N VAL A 223 -7.49 -8.62 25.40
CA VAL A 223 -7.68 -9.41 24.17
C VAL A 223 -6.33 -9.86 23.61
N VAL A 224 -5.38 -8.93 23.47
CA VAL A 224 -4.04 -9.20 22.92
C VAL A 224 -3.22 -10.07 23.86
N TYR A 225 -3.30 -9.83 25.18
CA TYR A 225 -2.61 -10.60 26.22
C TYR A 225 -3.17 -12.02 26.33
N GLN A 226 -4.49 -12.21 26.36
CA GLN A 226 -5.10 -13.55 26.46
C GLN A 226 -4.90 -14.39 25.19
N VAL A 227 -4.98 -13.76 24.00
CA VAL A 227 -4.56 -14.42 22.75
C VAL A 227 -3.09 -14.83 22.86
N SER A 228 -2.23 -14.04 23.52
CA SER A 228 -0.81 -14.34 23.73
C SER A 228 -0.56 -15.46 24.76
N THR A 229 -1.21 -15.44 25.92
CA THR A 229 -1.05 -16.51 26.94
C THR A 229 -1.70 -17.83 26.53
N SER A 230 -2.73 -17.81 25.69
CA SER A 230 -3.30 -19.05 25.10
C SER A 230 -2.32 -19.72 24.11
N LEU A 231 -1.34 -18.97 23.59
CA LEU A 231 -0.29 -19.45 22.70
C LEU A 231 0.86 -20.12 23.48
N ASP A 232 1.21 -19.58 24.65
CA ASP A 232 2.32 -20.11 25.48
C ASP A 232 1.98 -21.44 26.18
N SER A 233 0.70 -21.69 26.48
CA SER A 233 0.25 -22.98 27.05
C SER A 233 0.39 -24.18 26.09
N CYS A 234 0.78 -23.95 24.83
CA CYS A 234 0.90 -25.00 23.82
C CYS A 234 2.34 -25.54 23.62
N GLN A 235 3.36 -25.05 24.33
CA GLN A 235 4.78 -25.38 24.06
C GLN A 235 5.52 -26.21 25.13
N TYR A 236 4.91 -26.63 26.23
CA TYR A 236 5.62 -27.42 27.26
C TYR A 236 5.05 -28.81 27.49
N GLU A 237 5.30 -29.73 26.57
CA GLU A 237 5.48 -31.15 26.90
C GLU A 237 6.49 -31.75 25.91
N ASN A 238 7.79 -31.74 26.26
CA ASN A 238 8.76 -32.83 26.09
C ASN A 238 10.22 -32.35 26.24
N GLY A 239 10.93 -32.84 27.27
CA GLY A 239 12.40 -32.91 27.30
C GLY A 239 13.09 -32.19 28.45
N GLU A 240 13.55 -32.95 29.45
CA GLU A 240 14.52 -32.51 30.47
C GLU A 240 15.93 -32.28 29.89
N GLN A 241 16.70 -31.40 30.56
CA GLN A 241 18.17 -31.11 30.46
C GLN A 241 18.58 -30.26 29.24
N ASP A 242 19.23 -29.09 29.32
CA ASP A 242 20.35 -28.65 30.17
C ASP A 242 20.37 -27.10 30.30
N LEU A 243 20.78 -26.58 31.46
CA LEU A 243 21.03 -25.16 31.71
C LEU A 243 22.35 -24.68 31.09
N LYS A 244 22.34 -23.52 30.39
CA LYS A 244 23.34 -22.43 30.51
C LYS A 244 22.93 -21.17 29.71
N SER A 245 22.55 -20.11 30.44
CA SER A 245 22.75 -18.66 30.22
C SER A 245 22.41 -18.03 28.85
N THR A 246 21.63 -16.93 28.75
CA THR A 246 21.90 -15.60 29.35
C THR A 246 20.64 -14.75 29.54
N ASN A 247 20.52 -14.13 30.73
CA ASN A 247 19.53 -13.13 31.13
C ASN A 247 19.68 -11.80 30.37
N ILE A 248 18.56 -11.17 30.01
CA ILE A 248 18.43 -9.70 29.93
C ILE A 248 17.26 -9.34 30.85
N ASP A 249 17.59 -8.54 31.87
CA ASP A 249 16.71 -8.03 32.92
C ASP A 249 15.67 -7.04 32.36
N PHE A 250 14.40 -7.31 32.62
CA PHE A 250 13.35 -6.29 32.71
C PHE A 250 12.61 -6.53 34.02
N ASN A 251 13.20 -6.06 35.12
CA ASN A 251 12.52 -5.95 36.41
C ASN A 251 13.00 -4.69 37.13
N GLU A 252 12.17 -3.65 37.12
CA GLU A 252 12.03 -2.79 38.30
C GLU A 252 10.56 -2.83 38.77
N PRO A 253 10.31 -2.75 40.08
CA PRO A 253 9.15 -3.37 40.72
C PRO A 253 7.89 -2.50 40.68
N LEU A 254 6.78 -3.09 40.28
CA LEU A 254 5.43 -2.57 40.54
C LEU A 254 5.11 -2.67 42.04
N SER A 255 4.42 -1.66 42.55
CA SER A 255 4.09 -1.50 43.98
C SER A 255 3.14 -2.59 44.52
N PRO A 256 3.06 -2.82 45.85
CA PRO A 256 2.41 -4.00 46.44
C PRO A 256 0.88 -4.07 46.39
N ASN A 257 0.19 -3.20 45.64
CA ASN A 257 -1.28 -3.15 45.64
C ASN A 257 -1.97 -3.89 44.48
N GLU A 258 -1.23 -4.53 43.58
CA GLU A 258 -1.82 -5.20 42.40
C GLU A 258 -1.91 -6.74 42.51
N GLN A 259 -1.46 -7.34 43.62
CA GLN A 259 -1.52 -8.80 43.82
C GLN A 259 -2.86 -9.34 44.35
N ASN A 260 -3.87 -8.50 44.57
CA ASN A 260 -5.17 -8.93 45.12
C ASN A 260 -6.37 -8.88 44.13
N ILE A 261 -6.16 -8.65 42.83
CA ILE A 261 -7.26 -8.55 41.84
C ILE A 261 -7.34 -9.80 40.93
N ILE A 262 -6.59 -10.86 41.19
CA ILE A 262 -6.53 -12.05 40.31
C ILE A 262 -7.52 -13.17 40.74
N LEU A 263 -8.24 -13.03 41.85
CA LEU A 263 -9.10 -14.12 42.37
C LEU A 263 -10.61 -13.82 42.46
N ASN A 264 -11.07 -12.60 42.18
CA ASN A 264 -12.50 -12.30 42.12
C ASN A 264 -12.83 -11.59 40.80
N GLY A 265 -13.56 -12.29 39.93
CA GLY A 265 -14.16 -11.72 38.74
C GLY A 265 -15.20 -10.66 39.13
N SER A 266 -14.84 -9.39 38.97
CA SER A 266 -15.78 -8.27 38.91
C SER A 266 -15.24 -7.27 37.91
N ILE A 267 -15.83 -7.28 36.71
CA ILE A 267 -15.62 -6.26 35.70
C ILE A 267 -16.52 -5.09 36.11
N HIS A 268 -15.97 -4.11 36.84
CA HIS A 268 -16.67 -2.87 37.12
C HIS A 268 -16.60 -1.95 35.88
N SER A 269 -17.76 -1.69 35.27
CA SER A 269 -17.95 -0.74 34.18
C SER A 269 -18.66 0.51 34.68
N SER A 270 -17.96 1.42 35.37
CA SER A 270 -18.57 2.69 35.75
C SER A 270 -18.56 3.66 34.56
N SER A 271 -19.68 3.78 33.86
CA SER A 271 -19.99 4.93 32.99
C SER A 271 -20.98 5.85 33.71
N PRO A 272 -20.75 7.16 33.85
CA PRO A 272 -21.69 8.05 34.51
C PRO A 272 -22.90 8.34 33.61
N SER A 273 -24.07 7.94 34.07
CA SER A 273 -25.39 8.25 33.49
C SER A 273 -25.71 9.74 33.62
N TYR A 274 -25.98 10.41 32.49
CA TYR A 274 -26.73 11.67 32.49
C TYR A 274 -27.96 11.53 31.57
N TYR A 275 -29.13 11.44 32.19
CA TYR A 275 -30.42 11.71 31.54
C TYR A 275 -30.48 13.19 31.15
N TYR A 276 -30.90 13.52 29.92
CA TYR A 276 -31.35 14.87 29.58
C TYR A 276 -32.84 14.89 29.24
N GLY A 277 -33.56 15.69 30.03
CA GLY A 277 -34.88 16.18 29.70
C GLY A 277 -34.83 17.27 28.62
N ILE A 278 -35.89 17.30 27.84
CA ILE A 278 -36.20 18.26 26.78
C ILE A 278 -36.18 19.69 27.36
N ASN A 279 -35.43 20.62 26.76
CA ASN A 279 -35.78 22.05 26.65
C ASN A 279 -34.87 22.83 25.68
N GLY A 280 -35.50 23.38 24.63
CA GLY A 280 -35.37 24.76 24.12
C GLY A 280 -34.00 25.41 23.85
N SER A 281 -33.69 25.56 22.55
CA SER A 281 -33.21 26.78 21.86
C SER A 281 -32.18 27.72 22.55
N SER A 282 -31.00 27.86 21.93
CA SER A 282 -30.42 29.17 21.53
C SER A 282 -29.17 28.96 20.68
N GLU A 283 -29.14 29.66 19.55
CA GLU A 283 -28.00 29.91 18.69
C GLU A 283 -26.83 30.55 19.46
N ASN A 284 -25.59 30.23 19.09
CA ASN A 284 -24.50 31.19 18.86
C ASN A 284 -23.26 30.48 18.29
N THR A 285 -23.05 30.71 17.00
CA THR A 285 -21.81 30.55 16.25
C THR A 285 -20.76 31.56 16.74
N THR A 286 -19.56 31.09 17.08
CA THR A 286 -18.37 31.96 17.12
C THR A 286 -17.18 31.22 16.49
N GLU A 287 -16.82 31.74 15.32
CA GLU A 287 -15.57 31.53 14.59
C GLU A 287 -14.35 31.84 15.47
N ILE A 288 -13.30 31.02 15.41
CA ILE A 288 -11.98 31.38 15.93
C ILE A 288 -10.91 31.11 14.87
N ASN A 289 -10.29 32.21 14.46
CA ASN A 289 -9.23 32.36 13.47
C ASN A 289 -7.93 31.64 13.85
N VAL A 290 -7.32 31.00 12.85
CA VAL A 290 -5.96 30.45 12.90
C VAL A 290 -4.94 31.59 12.85
N THR A 291 -4.11 31.71 13.88
CA THR A 291 -2.84 32.45 13.80
C THR A 291 -1.69 31.51 14.13
N THR A 292 -0.72 31.51 13.22
CA THR A 292 0.55 30.78 13.26
C THR A 292 1.46 31.30 14.36
N ASN A 293 1.98 30.42 15.22
CA ASN A 293 3.26 30.63 15.90
C ASN A 293 3.87 29.28 16.34
N GLY A 294 5.17 29.12 16.06
CA GLY A 294 5.93 27.90 16.31
C GLY A 294 6.35 27.70 17.76
N GLY A 295 6.54 26.43 18.13
CA GLY A 295 7.14 25.98 19.38
C GLY A 295 6.89 24.49 19.67
N THR A 296 7.97 23.69 19.69
CA THR A 296 8.11 22.31 20.25
C THR A 296 7.23 21.16 19.71
N PRO A 297 7.82 20.08 19.13
CA PRO A 297 7.09 18.86 18.79
C PRO A 297 7.23 17.83 19.92
N ARG A 298 6.24 17.72 20.83
CA ARG A 298 5.94 16.52 21.66
C ARG A 298 4.82 16.73 22.69
N GLN A 299 3.66 17.18 22.25
CA GLN A 299 2.41 16.89 22.95
C GLN A 299 1.44 16.35 21.91
N LEU A 300 1.10 15.07 22.03
CA LEU A 300 0.03 14.41 21.29
C LEU A 300 -1.23 15.25 21.50
N GLN A 301 -1.61 16.04 20.50
CA GLN A 301 -2.88 16.74 20.49
C GLN A 301 -3.93 15.65 20.31
N GLN A 302 -4.51 15.20 21.43
CA GLN A 302 -5.56 14.20 21.47
C GLN A 302 -6.72 14.69 20.60
N GLN A 303 -6.86 14.10 19.41
CA GLN A 303 -8.03 14.35 18.57
C GLN A 303 -9.20 13.64 19.24
N LYS A 304 -10.13 14.42 19.79
CA LYS A 304 -11.38 13.91 20.33
C LYS A 304 -12.18 13.33 19.17
N LEU A 305 -12.20 11.99 19.06
CA LEU A 305 -12.96 11.29 18.03
C LEU A 305 -14.46 11.37 18.35
N GLU A 306 -15.24 11.74 17.35
CA GLU A 306 -16.70 11.78 17.42
C GLU A 306 -17.24 10.70 16.47
N PHE A 307 -18.25 9.95 16.94
CA PHE A 307 -18.95 8.93 16.17
C PHE A 307 -20.40 9.38 15.96
N ASN A 308 -20.95 9.15 14.76
CA ASN A 308 -22.34 9.53 14.45
C ASN A 308 -23.35 8.51 14.96
N SER A 309 -22.94 7.25 15.13
CA SER A 309 -23.77 6.15 15.62
C SER A 309 -22.98 5.15 16.47
N ILE A 310 -23.68 4.34 17.26
CA ILE A 310 -23.08 3.23 18.02
C ILE A 310 -22.53 2.18 17.04
N GLU A 311 -23.21 1.95 15.91
CA GLU A 311 -22.75 1.03 14.86
C GLU A 311 -21.43 1.49 14.21
N GLU A 312 -21.23 2.81 14.04
CA GLU A 312 -19.96 3.37 13.56
C GLU A 312 -18.83 3.12 14.57
N LYS A 313 -19.11 3.31 15.87
CA LYS A 313 -18.16 3.01 16.95
C LYS A 313 -17.80 1.52 16.98
N ASP A 314 -18.77 0.63 16.81
CA ASP A 314 -18.56 -0.82 16.74
C ASP A 314 -17.66 -1.21 15.55
N ALA A 315 -17.95 -0.68 14.37
CA ALA A 315 -17.15 -0.91 13.17
C ALA A 315 -15.70 -0.41 13.34
N PHE A 316 -15.54 0.79 13.92
CA PHE A 316 -14.23 1.36 14.22
C PHE A 316 -13.43 0.48 15.20
N LEU A 317 -14.05 0.01 16.28
CA LEU A 317 -13.38 -0.82 17.28
C LEU A 317 -12.94 -2.17 16.71
N ILE A 318 -13.79 -2.82 15.92
CA ILE A 318 -13.44 -4.08 15.22
C ILE A 318 -12.28 -3.84 14.27
N PHE A 319 -12.34 -2.79 13.45
CA PHE A 319 -11.28 -2.48 12.49
C PHE A 319 -9.95 -2.19 13.17
N ARG A 320 -9.95 -1.40 14.24
CA ARG A 320 -8.77 -1.11 15.06
C ARG A 320 -8.18 -2.39 15.67
N ALA A 321 -9.02 -3.27 16.21
CA ALA A 321 -8.58 -4.53 16.79
C ALA A 321 -7.90 -5.44 15.75
N LEU A 322 -8.49 -5.56 14.56
CA LEU A 322 -7.90 -6.32 13.45
C LEU A 322 -6.54 -5.75 13.01
N CYS A 323 -6.43 -4.42 12.91
CA CYS A 323 -5.16 -3.76 12.57
C CYS A 323 -4.07 -4.07 13.59
N LYS A 324 -4.37 -3.96 14.89
CA LYS A 324 -3.41 -4.29 15.96
C LYS A 324 -2.98 -5.77 15.91
N LEU A 325 -3.92 -6.69 15.74
CA LEU A 325 -3.62 -8.13 15.65
C LEU A 325 -2.70 -8.44 14.45
N SER A 326 -2.83 -7.69 13.36
CA SER A 326 -1.95 -7.84 12.20
C SER A 326 -0.51 -7.36 12.42
N MET A 327 -0.23 -6.55 13.45
CA MET A 327 1.10 -6.00 13.73
C MET A 327 1.97 -6.87 14.64
N LYS A 328 1.42 -7.95 15.22
CA LYS A 328 2.18 -8.82 16.13
C LYS A 328 3.43 -9.39 15.43
N HIS A 329 4.59 -9.31 16.06
CA HIS A 329 5.85 -9.83 15.52
C HIS A 329 5.79 -11.36 15.40
N LEU A 330 6.37 -11.89 14.33
CA LEU A 330 6.50 -13.33 14.12
C LEU A 330 7.83 -13.79 14.75
N PRO A 331 7.86 -14.94 15.46
CA PRO A 331 9.10 -15.52 15.95
C PRO A 331 10.04 -15.93 14.80
N ASP A 332 11.35 -15.94 15.07
CA ASP A 332 12.39 -16.22 14.06
C ASP A 332 12.28 -17.62 13.42
N GLU A 333 11.71 -18.59 14.15
CA GLU A 333 11.38 -19.91 13.62
C GLU A 333 10.05 -19.87 12.86
N GLN A 334 10.15 -19.73 11.54
CA GLN A 334 9.02 -19.68 10.62
C GLN A 334 8.35 -21.06 10.45
N ASP A 335 7.64 -21.56 11.47
CA ASP A 335 6.71 -22.68 11.29
C ASP A 335 5.48 -22.17 10.51
N PRO A 336 5.18 -22.71 9.31
CA PRO A 336 3.98 -22.37 8.55
C PRO A 336 2.67 -22.66 9.31
N ARG A 337 2.72 -23.47 10.38
CA ARG A 337 1.59 -23.79 11.26
C ARG A 337 1.55 -22.95 12.53
N SER A 338 2.50 -22.02 12.71
CA SER A 338 2.52 -21.11 13.87
C SER A 338 1.18 -20.38 13.99
N HIS A 339 0.69 -20.33 15.22
CA HIS A 339 -0.59 -19.71 15.51
C HIS A 339 -0.51 -18.18 15.30
N GLU A 340 0.65 -17.57 15.51
CA GLU A 340 0.94 -16.15 15.26
C GLU A 340 0.78 -15.82 13.77
N LEU A 341 1.34 -16.65 12.89
CA LEU A 341 1.22 -16.46 11.44
C LEU A 341 -0.24 -16.62 11.00
N ARG A 342 -0.95 -17.63 11.50
CA ARG A 342 -2.38 -17.84 11.21
C ARG A 342 -3.24 -16.67 11.70
N SER A 343 -2.95 -16.13 12.87
CA SER A 343 -3.61 -14.94 13.43
C SER A 343 -3.40 -13.72 12.55
N LYS A 344 -2.15 -13.46 12.14
CA LYS A 344 -1.79 -12.36 11.25
C LYS A 344 -2.48 -12.49 9.88
N ILE A 345 -2.44 -13.67 9.26
CA ILE A 345 -3.10 -13.93 7.96
C ILE A 345 -4.61 -13.72 8.08
N LEU A 346 -5.27 -14.28 9.10
CA LEU A 346 -6.70 -14.10 9.28
C LEU A 346 -7.07 -12.63 9.49
N SER A 347 -6.28 -11.90 10.30
CA SER A 347 -6.51 -10.47 10.53
C SER A 347 -6.44 -9.66 9.24
N LEU A 348 -5.42 -9.90 8.40
CA LEU A 348 -5.29 -9.24 7.10
C LEU A 348 -6.41 -9.63 6.12
N GLU A 349 -6.88 -10.88 6.15
CA GLU A 349 -8.03 -11.31 5.33
C GLU A 349 -9.32 -10.60 5.76
N MET A 350 -9.54 -10.46 7.06
CA MET A 350 -10.70 -9.72 7.59
C MET A 350 -10.61 -8.23 7.28
N ILE A 351 -9.43 -7.62 7.37
CA ILE A 351 -9.21 -6.21 6.95
C ILE A 351 -9.47 -6.05 5.45
N LEU A 352 -8.96 -6.95 4.62
CA LEU A 352 -9.20 -6.90 3.17
C LEU A 352 -10.68 -6.97 2.85
N LEU A 353 -11.42 -7.86 3.52
CA LEU A 353 -12.88 -7.97 3.41
C LEU A 353 -13.59 -6.66 3.77
N VAL A 354 -13.19 -6.01 4.87
CA VAL A 354 -13.72 -4.69 5.25
C VAL A 354 -13.47 -3.67 4.14
N MET A 355 -12.26 -3.65 3.58
CA MET A 355 -11.87 -2.67 2.56
C MET A 355 -12.52 -2.92 1.19
N GLU A 356 -12.85 -4.17 0.89
CA GLU A 356 -13.63 -4.54 -0.29
C GLU A 356 -15.10 -4.15 -0.17
N HIS A 357 -15.69 -4.20 1.02
CA HIS A 357 -17.10 -3.85 1.23
C HIS A 357 -17.37 -2.36 1.35
N ILE A 358 -16.52 -1.62 2.06
CA ILE A 358 -16.77 -0.18 2.22
C ILE A 358 -16.62 0.48 0.85
N ASN A 359 -17.70 1.11 0.41
CA ASN A 359 -17.66 1.95 -0.77
C ASN A 359 -16.96 3.25 -0.37
N GLY A 360 -15.89 3.62 -1.09
CA GLY A 360 -15.12 4.85 -0.85
C GLY A 360 -15.90 6.12 -1.20
N GLN A 361 -17.12 6.24 -0.70
CA GLN A 361 -17.92 7.45 -0.79
C GLN A 361 -17.14 8.60 -0.15
N PRO A 362 -17.34 9.84 -0.61
CA PRO A 362 -16.64 11.00 -0.09
C PRO A 362 -17.05 11.21 1.38
N LEU A 363 -16.24 10.66 2.28
CA LEU A 363 -16.35 10.86 3.71
C LEU A 363 -15.60 12.15 4.06
N PRO A 364 -16.05 12.90 5.09
CA PRO A 364 -15.27 14.02 5.61
C PRO A 364 -13.87 13.57 6.04
N ASP A 365 -12.85 14.42 5.83
CA ASP A 365 -11.45 14.07 6.18
C ASP A 365 -11.24 13.79 7.68
N HIS A 366 -12.11 14.31 8.53
CA HIS A 366 -12.12 14.10 9.99
C HIS A 366 -12.95 12.89 10.42
N HIS A 367 -13.49 12.10 9.47
CA HIS A 367 -14.28 10.94 9.79
C HIS A 367 -13.46 9.91 10.57
N SER A 368 -14.07 9.29 11.59
CA SER A 368 -13.43 8.32 12.48
C SER A 368 -12.73 7.19 11.70
N PHE A 369 -13.33 6.76 10.60
CA PHE A 369 -12.81 5.73 9.73
C PHE A 369 -11.60 6.17 8.88
N VAL A 370 -11.56 7.42 8.40
CA VAL A 370 -10.38 7.99 7.71
C VAL A 370 -9.20 8.05 8.70
N TYR A 371 -9.46 8.49 9.93
CA TYR A 371 -8.49 8.43 11.02
C TYR A 371 -8.02 6.99 11.26
N ALA A 372 -8.93 6.02 11.33
CA ALA A 372 -8.57 4.62 11.57
C ALA A 372 -7.67 4.05 10.46
N ILE A 373 -7.96 4.38 9.20
CA ILE A 373 -7.14 3.96 8.06
C ILE A 373 -5.74 4.59 8.17
N ARG A 374 -5.64 5.91 8.40
CA ARG A 374 -4.35 6.61 8.48
C ARG A 374 -3.50 6.11 9.67
N HIS A 375 -4.08 6.06 10.87
CA HIS A 375 -3.35 5.82 12.11
C HIS A 375 -3.14 4.34 12.45
N PHE A 376 -4.04 3.44 12.04
CA PHE A 376 -3.91 2.02 12.36
C PHE A 376 -3.57 1.20 11.12
N LEU A 377 -4.35 1.31 10.04
CA LEU A 377 -4.15 0.43 8.89
C LEU A 377 -2.85 0.74 8.14
N CYS A 378 -2.62 2.00 7.78
CA CYS A 378 -1.44 2.36 7.00
C CYS A 378 -0.14 2.03 7.75
N VAL A 379 -0.11 2.29 9.06
CA VAL A 379 1.00 1.92 9.95
C VAL A 379 1.18 0.41 9.99
N ALA A 380 0.10 -0.37 10.18
CA ALA A 380 0.17 -1.83 10.17
C ALA A 380 0.68 -2.40 8.83
N LEU A 381 0.33 -1.77 7.71
CA LEU A 381 0.78 -2.18 6.39
C LEU A 381 2.28 -1.94 6.19
N THR A 382 2.90 -0.95 6.85
CA THR A 382 4.37 -0.74 6.73
C THR A 382 5.19 -1.93 7.21
N GLN A 383 4.69 -2.70 8.18
CA GLN A 383 5.36 -3.90 8.67
C GLN A 383 4.98 -5.14 7.84
N ASN A 384 3.70 -5.26 7.47
CA ASN A 384 3.20 -6.43 6.76
C ASN A 384 3.57 -6.45 5.27
N ALA A 385 3.71 -5.28 4.64
CA ALA A 385 4.12 -5.13 3.24
C ALA A 385 5.63 -5.22 3.04
N VAL A 386 6.39 -5.70 4.03
CA VAL A 386 7.79 -6.13 3.91
C VAL A 386 8.05 -7.43 4.68
N SER A 387 6.98 -8.19 4.94
CA SER A 387 7.09 -9.50 5.58
C SER A 387 7.87 -10.49 4.70
N PRO A 388 8.82 -11.25 5.26
CA PRO A 388 9.53 -12.31 4.51
C PRO A 388 8.60 -13.46 4.12
N THR A 389 7.45 -13.61 4.80
CA THR A 389 6.41 -14.58 4.46
C THR A 389 5.52 -14.04 3.35
N ILE A 390 5.57 -14.69 2.18
CA ILE A 390 4.91 -14.21 0.96
C ILE A 390 3.39 -14.08 1.08
N THR A 391 2.73 -14.96 1.84
CA THR A 391 1.26 -14.91 2.01
C THR A 391 0.81 -13.66 2.76
N VAL A 392 1.56 -13.23 3.77
CA VAL A 392 1.31 -11.98 4.50
C VAL A 392 1.56 -10.78 3.58
N PHE A 393 2.66 -10.81 2.83
CA PHE A 393 3.03 -9.77 1.87
C PHE A 393 1.96 -9.57 0.78
N GLU A 394 1.46 -10.65 0.17
CA GLU A 394 0.42 -10.59 -0.87
C GLU A 394 -0.92 -10.04 -0.36
N LYS A 395 -1.31 -10.37 0.89
CA LYS A 395 -2.51 -9.81 1.51
C LYS A 395 -2.33 -8.32 1.80
N ALA A 396 -1.18 -7.92 2.33
CA ALA A 396 -0.86 -6.50 2.56
C ALA A 396 -0.90 -5.69 1.26
N LEU A 397 -0.28 -6.20 0.18
CA LEU A 397 -0.34 -5.55 -1.14
C LEU A 397 -1.77 -5.48 -1.69
N SER A 398 -2.60 -6.51 -1.49
CA SER A 398 -4.00 -6.49 -1.92
C SER A 398 -4.80 -5.41 -1.20
N ILE A 399 -4.55 -5.19 0.10
CA ILE A 399 -5.15 -4.09 0.86
C ILE A 399 -4.67 -2.74 0.32
N ILE A 400 -3.37 -2.58 0.04
CA ILE A 400 -2.82 -1.34 -0.55
C ILE A 400 -3.49 -1.02 -1.90
N VAL A 401 -3.73 -2.03 -2.75
CA VAL A 401 -4.47 -1.84 -4.01
C VAL A 401 -5.90 -1.33 -3.75
N GLN A 402 -6.61 -1.88 -2.76
CA GLN A 402 -7.95 -1.37 -2.40
C GLN A 402 -7.90 0.07 -1.87
N LEU A 403 -6.88 0.44 -1.09
CA LEU A 403 -6.68 1.80 -0.61
C LEU A 403 -6.44 2.78 -1.76
N ILE A 404 -5.65 2.40 -2.76
CA ILE A 404 -5.41 3.25 -3.95
C ILE A 404 -6.71 3.42 -4.73
N ASN A 405 -7.44 2.34 -4.99
CA ASN A 405 -8.63 2.39 -5.85
C ASN A 405 -9.78 3.20 -5.22
N LYS A 406 -9.94 3.14 -3.89
CA LYS A 406 -11.12 3.71 -3.20
C LYS A 406 -10.84 4.88 -2.26
N TRP A 407 -9.62 4.99 -1.72
CA TRP A 407 -9.30 5.91 -0.60
C TRP A 407 -8.17 6.90 -0.92
N LYS A 408 -7.68 6.93 -2.15
CA LYS A 408 -6.56 7.79 -2.59
C LYS A 408 -6.71 9.26 -2.23
N SER A 409 -7.94 9.81 -2.28
CA SER A 409 -8.25 11.20 -1.92
C SER A 409 -7.81 11.56 -0.50
N HIS A 410 -7.89 10.62 0.43
CA HIS A 410 -7.57 10.83 1.84
C HIS A 410 -6.15 10.39 2.20
N LEU A 411 -5.40 9.77 1.28
CA LEU A 411 -4.15 9.06 1.60
C LEU A 411 -2.94 9.55 0.83
N LYS A 412 -2.93 10.80 0.34
CA LYS A 412 -1.86 11.34 -0.51
C LYS A 412 -0.44 11.08 0.03
N LYS A 413 -0.16 11.43 1.29
CA LYS A 413 1.18 11.25 1.87
C LYS A 413 1.50 9.79 2.20
N GLN A 414 0.51 9.02 2.63
CA GLN A 414 0.64 7.60 2.93
C GLN A 414 0.94 6.78 1.67
N LEU A 415 0.26 7.10 0.55
CA LEU A 415 0.50 6.48 -0.74
C LEU A 415 1.90 6.80 -1.28
N GLU A 416 2.42 8.02 -1.10
CA GLU A 416 3.80 8.37 -1.44
C GLU A 416 4.80 7.44 -0.74
N VAL A 417 4.60 7.17 0.56
CA VAL A 417 5.44 6.23 1.33
C VAL A 417 5.31 4.79 0.79
N PHE A 418 4.09 4.31 0.51
CA PHE A 418 3.89 2.97 -0.03
C PHE A 418 4.58 2.77 -1.38
N PHE A 419 4.44 3.72 -2.31
CA PHE A 419 5.06 3.61 -3.62
C PHE A 419 6.58 3.68 -3.54
N LYS A 420 7.13 4.70 -2.86
CA LYS A 420 8.57 4.96 -2.84
C LYS A 420 9.34 3.98 -1.96
N GLU A 421 8.91 3.84 -0.71
CA GLU A 421 9.69 3.10 0.28
C GLU A 421 9.41 1.60 0.22
N ILE A 422 8.23 1.17 -0.23
CA ILE A 422 7.87 -0.26 -0.29
C ILE A 422 7.94 -0.79 -1.72
N LEU A 423 7.04 -0.35 -2.61
CA LEU A 423 6.89 -0.97 -3.94
C LEU A 423 8.14 -0.80 -4.80
N LEU A 424 8.64 0.43 -4.95
CA LEU A 424 9.84 0.73 -5.74
C LEU A 424 11.09 0.13 -5.10
N SER A 425 11.27 0.26 -3.78
CA SER A 425 12.42 -0.28 -3.07
C SER A 425 12.59 -1.81 -3.24
N ILE A 426 11.48 -2.57 -3.22
CA ILE A 426 11.47 -4.03 -3.45
C ILE A 426 11.79 -4.37 -4.92
N LEU A 427 11.26 -3.60 -5.88
CA LEU A 427 11.57 -3.82 -7.30
C LEU A 427 13.05 -3.55 -7.63
N GLU A 428 13.60 -2.48 -7.06
CA GLU A 428 14.99 -2.05 -7.22
C GLU A 428 16.00 -2.96 -6.52
N SER A 429 15.60 -3.52 -5.37
CA SER A 429 16.48 -4.32 -4.53
C SER A 429 17.04 -5.54 -5.29
N PRO A 430 18.38 -5.71 -5.36
CA PRO A 430 18.97 -6.90 -5.97
C PRO A 430 18.84 -8.15 -5.07
N SER A 431 18.58 -7.99 -3.77
CA SER A 431 18.44 -9.10 -2.81
C SER A 431 17.00 -9.63 -2.71
N SER A 432 16.03 -8.84 -3.16
CA SER A 432 14.62 -9.21 -3.11
C SER A 432 14.31 -10.46 -3.92
N SER A 433 13.56 -11.38 -3.33
CA SER A 433 13.23 -12.65 -3.96
C SER A 433 12.32 -12.46 -5.17
N PHE A 434 12.32 -13.47 -6.06
CA PHE A 434 11.43 -13.54 -7.21
C PHE A 434 9.96 -13.38 -6.80
N GLU A 435 9.54 -14.06 -5.73
CA GLU A 435 8.16 -14.09 -5.27
C GLU A 435 7.70 -12.70 -4.80
N HIS A 436 8.55 -11.94 -4.09
CA HIS A 436 8.24 -10.58 -3.66
C HIS A 436 8.11 -9.63 -4.86
N LYS A 437 9.07 -9.66 -5.79
CA LYS A 437 8.99 -8.83 -7.01
C LYS A 437 7.77 -9.19 -7.87
N TRP A 438 7.48 -10.48 -7.99
CA TRP A 438 6.30 -10.98 -8.70
C TRP A 438 4.99 -10.48 -8.09
N ALA A 439 4.86 -10.52 -6.77
CA ALA A 439 3.68 -10.02 -6.08
C ALA A 439 3.52 -8.50 -6.25
N VAL A 440 4.60 -7.71 -6.20
CA VAL A 440 4.56 -6.27 -6.52
C VAL A 440 4.11 -6.02 -7.96
N LEU A 441 4.66 -6.74 -8.93
CA LEU A 441 4.25 -6.59 -10.34
C LEU A 441 2.76 -6.93 -10.56
N ASN A 442 2.22 -7.93 -9.85
CA ASN A 442 0.79 -8.22 -9.91
C ASN A 442 -0.06 -7.12 -9.26
N ALA A 443 0.40 -6.52 -8.16
CA ALA A 443 -0.28 -5.37 -7.55
C ALA A 443 -0.30 -4.17 -8.51
N LEU A 444 0.84 -3.85 -9.13
CA LEU A 444 0.91 -2.79 -10.15
C LEU A 444 0.01 -3.08 -11.35
N SER A 445 -0.04 -4.33 -11.81
CA SER A 445 -0.95 -4.74 -12.89
C SER A 445 -2.43 -4.45 -12.57
N LYS A 446 -2.84 -4.58 -11.30
CA LYS A 446 -4.20 -4.23 -10.84
C LYS A 446 -4.41 -2.73 -10.70
N ILE A 447 -3.38 -1.98 -10.29
CA ILE A 447 -3.44 -0.52 -10.20
C ILE A 447 -3.61 0.08 -11.61
N PHE A 448 -2.92 -0.46 -12.61
CA PHE A 448 -3.09 -0.09 -14.02
C PHE A 448 -4.38 -0.60 -14.68
N ASP A 449 -5.32 -1.19 -13.93
CA ASP A 449 -6.66 -1.48 -14.47
C ASP A 449 -7.62 -0.30 -14.31
N ASP A 450 -7.31 0.69 -13.46
CA ASP A 450 -8.09 1.92 -13.29
C ASP A 450 -7.36 3.13 -13.88
N SER A 451 -7.83 3.62 -15.03
CA SER A 451 -7.25 4.75 -15.75
C SER A 451 -7.20 6.03 -14.91
N GLN A 452 -8.24 6.29 -14.10
CA GLN A 452 -8.31 7.49 -13.26
C GLN A 452 -7.22 7.47 -12.18
N SER A 453 -7.02 6.36 -11.49
CA SER A 453 -5.97 6.23 -10.48
C SER A 453 -4.57 6.46 -11.04
N VAL A 454 -4.29 6.00 -12.25
CA VAL A 454 -2.98 6.17 -12.89
C VAL A 454 -2.70 7.64 -13.19
N VAL A 455 -3.68 8.38 -13.72
CA VAL A 455 -3.53 9.82 -13.99
C VAL A 455 -3.46 10.62 -12.69
N ASP A 456 -4.26 10.25 -11.68
CA ASP A 456 -4.22 10.90 -10.36
C ASP A 456 -2.84 10.77 -9.69
N ILE A 457 -2.17 9.62 -9.82
CA ILE A 457 -0.80 9.42 -9.33
C ILE A 457 0.15 10.42 -10.00
N TYR A 458 0.08 10.56 -11.33
CA TYR A 458 0.92 11.52 -12.04
C TYR A 458 0.67 12.98 -11.60
N VAL A 459 -0.58 13.38 -11.47
CA VAL A 459 -0.94 14.76 -11.08
C VAL A 459 -0.51 15.06 -9.64
N ASN A 460 -0.69 14.13 -8.70
CA ASN A 460 -0.43 14.40 -7.28
C ASN A 460 1.03 14.26 -6.86
N TYR A 461 1.84 13.51 -7.60
CA TYR A 461 3.23 13.22 -7.22
C TYR A 461 4.22 13.77 -8.25
N ASP A 462 4.14 13.33 -9.51
CA ASP A 462 5.07 13.75 -10.55
C ASP A 462 4.94 15.24 -10.90
N CYS A 463 3.72 15.80 -10.78
CA CYS A 463 3.45 17.23 -11.01
C CYS A 463 3.47 18.08 -9.73
N HIS A 464 3.97 17.56 -8.60
CA HIS A 464 4.12 18.33 -7.37
C HIS A 464 5.60 18.60 -7.08
N MET A 465 5.93 19.84 -6.68
CA MET A 465 7.32 20.32 -6.51
C MET A 465 8.19 19.45 -5.61
N THR A 466 7.66 19.07 -4.46
CA THR A 466 8.42 18.41 -3.38
C THR A 466 8.23 16.90 -3.34
N SER A 467 7.30 16.35 -4.13
CA SER A 467 6.97 14.92 -4.09
C SER A 467 7.84 14.11 -5.06
N ALA A 468 7.96 12.80 -4.84
CA ALA A 468 8.68 11.91 -5.76
C ALA A 468 7.99 11.77 -7.14
N ASN A 469 8.75 11.42 -8.20
CA ASN A 469 8.21 11.11 -9.53
C ASN A 469 7.77 9.64 -9.61
N ILE A 470 6.69 9.31 -8.91
CA ILE A 470 6.22 7.93 -8.74
C ILE A 470 5.87 7.29 -10.09
N PHE A 471 5.12 7.98 -10.96
CA PHE A 471 4.68 7.40 -12.23
C PHE A 471 5.86 7.12 -13.16
N GLU A 472 6.75 8.10 -13.35
CA GLU A 472 7.96 7.94 -14.15
C GLU A 472 8.86 6.80 -13.66
N GLU A 473 9.11 6.76 -12.34
CA GLU A 473 9.96 5.73 -11.75
C GLU A 473 9.35 4.34 -11.89
N LEU A 474 8.04 4.19 -11.72
CA LEU A 474 7.35 2.91 -11.93
C LEU A 474 7.54 2.41 -13.37
N ILE A 475 7.31 3.26 -14.36
CA ILE A 475 7.44 2.87 -15.77
C ILE A 475 8.90 2.58 -16.14
N SER A 476 9.85 3.38 -15.64
CA SER A 476 11.28 3.16 -15.83
C SER A 476 11.72 1.80 -15.28
N HIS A 477 11.29 1.43 -14.06
CA HIS A 477 11.62 0.14 -13.46
C HIS A 477 10.97 -1.05 -14.18
N LEU A 478 9.70 -0.92 -14.60
CA LEU A 478 9.04 -1.92 -15.43
C LEU A 478 9.77 -2.15 -16.75
N ALA A 479 10.21 -1.07 -17.41
CA ALA A 479 10.99 -1.15 -18.65
C ALA A 479 12.35 -1.82 -18.45
N LYS A 480 13.05 -1.54 -17.34
CA LYS A 480 14.31 -2.23 -16.97
C LYS A 480 14.09 -3.74 -16.77
N ILE A 481 13.03 -4.12 -16.04
CA ILE A 481 12.69 -5.54 -15.81
C ILE A 481 12.33 -6.22 -17.13
N ALA A 482 11.49 -5.60 -17.97
CA ALA A 482 11.10 -6.12 -19.28
C ALA A 482 12.30 -6.33 -20.22
N SER A 483 13.29 -5.43 -20.15
CA SER A 483 14.49 -5.42 -20.99
C SER A 483 15.64 -6.30 -20.46
N SER A 484 15.52 -6.86 -19.25
CA SER A 484 16.56 -7.71 -18.66
C SER A 484 16.73 -8.99 -19.50
N TYR A 485 17.93 -9.25 -20.01
CA TYR A 485 18.25 -10.41 -20.85
C TYR A 485 19.56 -11.07 -20.40
N SER A 486 19.48 -12.28 -19.84
CA SER A 486 20.65 -13.11 -19.57
C SER A 486 21.10 -13.87 -20.82
N SER A 487 22.32 -13.59 -21.29
CA SER A 487 22.85 -14.07 -22.57
C SER A 487 23.65 -15.39 -22.49
N ASP A 488 23.72 -16.07 -21.33
CA ASP A 488 24.67 -17.19 -21.17
C ASP A 488 24.12 -18.53 -21.73
N PRO A 489 24.70 -19.08 -22.81
CA PRO A 489 24.27 -20.33 -23.44
C PRO A 489 24.97 -21.58 -22.91
N SER A 490 25.79 -21.50 -21.86
CA SER A 490 26.57 -22.65 -21.40
C SER A 490 25.76 -23.62 -20.49
N SER A 491 25.47 -24.80 -21.05
CA SER A 491 24.95 -26.06 -20.46
C SER A 491 24.04 -25.94 -19.21
N PRO A 492 22.69 -26.05 -19.35
CA PRO A 492 21.78 -25.83 -18.23
C PRO A 492 21.72 -27.03 -17.28
N THR A 493 22.07 -26.79 -16.01
CA THR A 493 21.60 -27.62 -14.90
C THR A 493 20.09 -27.39 -14.67
N HIS A 494 19.37 -28.35 -14.08
CA HIS A 494 17.92 -28.23 -13.80
C HIS A 494 17.55 -26.95 -13.02
N CYS A 495 18.44 -26.48 -12.12
CA CYS A 495 18.25 -25.27 -11.34
C CYS A 495 18.33 -23.98 -12.19
N GLN A 496 19.16 -23.95 -13.23
CA GLN A 496 19.27 -22.81 -14.15
C GLN A 496 18.05 -22.70 -15.07
N GLN A 497 17.40 -23.82 -15.42
CA GLN A 497 16.18 -23.80 -16.22
C GLN A 497 15.01 -23.13 -15.47
N ILE A 498 14.83 -23.45 -14.18
CA ILE A 498 13.80 -22.84 -13.33
C ILE A 498 14.04 -21.33 -13.18
N ALA A 499 15.29 -20.90 -13.03
CA ALA A 499 15.64 -19.48 -12.96
C ALA A 499 15.32 -18.75 -14.28
N LYS A 500 15.64 -19.35 -15.43
CA LYS A 500 15.30 -18.80 -16.75
C LYS A 500 13.78 -18.70 -16.96
N ASP A 501 13.01 -19.70 -16.55
CA ASP A 501 11.54 -19.67 -16.64
C ASP A 501 10.93 -18.60 -15.73
N ARG A 502 11.48 -18.40 -14.53
CA ARG A 502 11.08 -17.32 -13.60
C ARG A 502 11.36 -15.94 -14.20
N GLU A 503 12.57 -15.72 -14.68
CA GLU A 503 12.97 -14.46 -15.34
C GLU A 503 12.05 -14.16 -16.54
N LYS A 504 11.79 -15.17 -17.38
CA LYS A 504 10.87 -15.08 -18.52
C LYS A 504 9.47 -14.60 -18.09
N ARG A 505 8.88 -15.23 -17.07
CA ARG A 505 7.54 -14.83 -16.56
C ARG A 505 7.54 -13.39 -16.04
N MET A 506 8.58 -12.99 -15.31
CA MET A 506 8.72 -11.61 -14.82
C MET A 506 8.75 -10.59 -15.95
N ARG A 507 9.52 -10.88 -17.01
CA ARG A 507 9.58 -10.02 -18.21
C ARG A 507 8.21 -9.91 -18.87
N GLU A 508 7.52 -11.04 -19.04
CA GLU A 508 6.18 -11.07 -19.65
C GLU A 508 5.19 -10.20 -18.85
N LEU A 509 5.19 -10.31 -17.52
CA LEU A 509 4.30 -9.53 -16.65
C LEU A 509 4.67 -8.04 -16.66
N ALA A 510 5.96 -7.69 -16.66
CA ALA A 510 6.41 -6.31 -16.76
C ALA A 510 6.00 -5.67 -18.10
N LEU A 511 6.16 -6.39 -19.22
CA LEU A 511 5.67 -5.96 -20.52
C LEU A 511 4.15 -5.76 -20.52
N LYS A 512 3.39 -6.68 -19.92
CA LYS A 512 1.93 -6.55 -19.78
C LYS A 512 1.55 -5.29 -18.99
N CYS A 513 2.28 -4.95 -17.93
CA CYS A 513 2.05 -3.72 -17.17
C CYS A 513 2.33 -2.46 -18.01
N LEU A 514 3.40 -2.45 -18.81
CA LEU A 514 3.69 -1.34 -19.74
C LEU A 514 2.57 -1.17 -20.79
N VAL A 515 2.07 -2.27 -21.34
CA VAL A 515 0.92 -2.25 -22.26
C VAL A 515 -0.32 -1.70 -21.57
N LYS A 516 -0.62 -2.15 -20.34
CA LYS A 516 -1.75 -1.64 -19.55
C LYS A 516 -1.61 -0.14 -19.27
N ALA A 517 -0.42 0.35 -18.94
CA ALA A 517 -0.16 1.77 -18.73
C ALA A 517 -0.51 2.58 -20.00
N LEU A 518 -0.10 2.12 -21.19
CA LEU A 518 -0.47 2.78 -22.45
C LEU A 518 -1.99 2.72 -22.72
N LYS A 519 -2.63 1.59 -22.44
CA LYS A 519 -4.09 1.45 -22.55
C LYS A 519 -4.84 2.38 -21.60
N CYS A 520 -4.32 2.63 -20.39
CA CYS A 520 -4.91 3.61 -19.48
C CYS A 520 -4.95 4.99 -20.12
N LEU A 521 -3.87 5.40 -20.82
CA LEU A 521 -3.82 6.70 -21.50
C LEU A 521 -4.85 6.78 -22.64
N VAL A 522 -5.04 5.68 -23.37
CA VAL A 522 -6.07 5.58 -24.43
C VAL A 522 -7.47 5.62 -23.85
N ALA A 523 -7.77 4.77 -22.86
CA ALA A 523 -9.09 4.68 -22.23
C ALA A 523 -9.50 6.01 -21.62
N TRP A 524 -8.57 6.67 -20.92
CA TRP A 524 -8.83 7.98 -20.33
C TRP A 524 -9.16 9.04 -21.40
N TYR A 525 -8.46 9.02 -22.55
CA TYR A 525 -8.78 9.92 -23.67
C TYR A 525 -10.20 9.67 -24.21
N GLU A 526 -10.57 8.40 -24.41
CA GLU A 526 -11.88 7.99 -24.92
C GLU A 526 -13.01 8.37 -23.96
N ASP A 527 -12.84 8.12 -22.65
CA ASP A 527 -13.82 8.48 -21.62
C ASP A 527 -14.10 10.00 -21.63
N MET A 528 -13.07 10.81 -21.85
CA MET A 528 -13.21 12.27 -21.95
C MET A 528 -13.84 12.75 -23.27
N GLU A 529 -13.59 12.08 -24.39
CA GLU A 529 -14.28 12.39 -25.65
C GLU A 529 -15.77 12.06 -25.58
N ILE A 530 -16.13 10.91 -25.00
CA ILE A 530 -17.53 10.52 -24.79
C ILE A 530 -18.26 11.54 -23.90
N GLY A 531 -17.60 12.06 -22.85
CA GLY A 531 -18.14 13.12 -22.01
C GLY A 531 -18.46 14.43 -22.77
N LYS A 532 -17.72 14.72 -23.85
CA LYS A 532 -17.99 15.88 -24.74
C LYS A 532 -19.15 15.63 -25.69
N GLU A 533 -19.43 14.39 -26.10
CA GLU A 533 -20.56 14.08 -26.99
C GLU A 533 -21.90 14.06 -26.26
N VAL A 534 -21.95 13.55 -25.02
CA VAL A 534 -23.18 13.49 -24.20
C VAL A 534 -23.69 14.88 -23.82
N SER A 535 -22.79 15.86 -23.70
CA SER A 535 -23.15 17.26 -23.42
C SER A 535 -23.78 18.00 -24.62
N ILE A 536 -23.75 17.42 -25.83
CA ILE A 536 -24.26 18.04 -27.07
C ILE A 536 -25.68 17.54 -27.43
N GLN A 537 -26.21 16.50 -26.78
CA GLN A 537 -27.48 15.84 -27.17
C GLN A 537 -28.78 16.41 -26.55
N TYR A 538 -28.72 17.47 -25.74
CA TYR A 538 -29.93 18.19 -25.31
C TYR A 538 -30.08 19.50 -26.10
N PRO A 539 -31.02 19.60 -27.07
CA PRO A 539 -31.35 20.88 -27.68
C PRO A 539 -32.17 21.69 -26.67
N ALA A 540 -31.55 22.72 -26.09
CA ALA A 540 -32.29 23.73 -25.33
C ALA A 540 -33.19 24.52 -26.27
N GLU A 541 -34.50 24.44 -26.06
CA GLU A 541 -35.47 25.32 -26.71
C GLU A 541 -35.20 26.79 -26.33
N GLU A 542 -35.34 27.66 -27.32
CA GLU A 542 -35.03 29.08 -27.30
C GLU A 542 -35.82 29.84 -26.22
N GLN A 543 -35.14 30.29 -25.16
CA GLN A 543 -35.49 31.53 -24.46
C GLN A 543 -34.22 32.33 -24.14
N GLN A 544 -34.14 33.51 -24.77
CA GLN A 544 -33.07 34.48 -24.62
C GLN A 544 -33.05 35.05 -23.20
N GLN A 545 -32.15 34.56 -22.36
CA GLN A 545 -31.54 35.27 -21.23
C GLN A 545 -30.13 34.68 -21.03
N PRO A 546 -29.06 35.50 -20.94
CA PRO A 546 -27.72 34.99 -20.68
C PRO A 546 -27.61 34.56 -19.21
N LEU A 547 -28.04 33.32 -18.93
CA LEU A 547 -27.72 32.64 -17.69
C LEU A 547 -26.27 32.17 -17.77
N GLN A 548 -25.42 32.84 -16.99
CA GLN A 548 -24.05 32.46 -16.69
C GLN A 548 -24.05 31.04 -16.10
N LEU A 549 -23.74 30.02 -16.90
CA LEU A 549 -23.27 28.74 -16.38
C LEU A 549 -21.83 28.93 -15.94
N SER A 550 -21.62 28.92 -14.63
CA SER A 550 -20.35 28.83 -13.93
C SER A 550 -19.56 27.61 -14.41
N THR A 551 -18.75 27.82 -15.44
CA THR A 551 -17.63 26.95 -15.81
C THR A 551 -16.47 27.31 -14.87
N GLU A 552 -16.60 26.98 -13.59
CA GLU A 552 -15.55 27.19 -12.58
C GLU A 552 -14.67 25.94 -12.49
N GLY A 553 -13.67 25.93 -13.37
CA GLY A 553 -12.61 24.94 -13.50
C GLY A 553 -11.70 25.40 -14.64
N SER A 554 -11.00 26.50 -14.40
CA SER A 554 -10.38 27.35 -15.42
C SER A 554 -9.21 26.67 -16.11
N ALA A 555 -9.03 26.93 -17.41
CA ALA A 555 -7.81 26.60 -18.17
C ALA A 555 -6.51 27.15 -17.51
N ALA A 556 -6.62 28.03 -16.52
CA ALA A 556 -5.51 28.47 -15.67
C ALA A 556 -4.91 27.34 -14.82
N ASP A 557 -5.73 26.44 -14.26
CA ASP A 557 -5.26 25.36 -13.36
C ASP A 557 -4.43 24.32 -14.13
N VAL A 558 -4.82 24.03 -15.37
CA VAL A 558 -4.07 23.13 -16.27
C VAL A 558 -2.71 23.72 -16.62
N ASN A 559 -2.68 24.99 -17.02
CA ASN A 559 -1.42 25.68 -17.33
C ASN A 559 -0.49 25.73 -16.12
N GLN A 560 -1.03 25.86 -14.91
CA GLN A 560 -0.24 25.81 -13.69
C GLN A 560 0.38 24.42 -13.47
N ILE A 561 -0.36 23.32 -13.65
CA ILE A 561 0.17 21.96 -13.52
C ILE A 561 1.31 21.71 -14.53
N VAL A 562 1.13 22.14 -15.78
CA VAL A 562 2.16 22.01 -16.83
C VAL A 562 3.41 22.82 -16.48
N GLN A 563 3.25 24.07 -16.05
CA GLN A 563 4.37 24.93 -15.64
C GLN A 563 5.12 24.35 -14.44
N VAL A 564 4.39 23.86 -13.45
CA VAL A 564 4.97 23.20 -12.27
C VAL A 564 5.76 21.96 -12.69
N LYS A 565 5.23 21.07 -13.55
CA LYS A 565 6.01 19.92 -14.03
C LYS A 565 7.28 20.32 -14.79
N GLN A 566 7.19 21.34 -15.65
CA GLN A 566 8.35 21.85 -16.39
C GLN A 566 9.41 22.43 -15.45
N GLN A 567 9.01 23.24 -14.46
CA GLN A 567 9.92 23.76 -13.44
C GLN A 567 10.55 22.61 -12.64
N LYS A 568 9.78 21.59 -12.26
CA LYS A 568 10.25 20.43 -11.49
C LYS A 568 11.35 19.70 -12.26
N SER A 569 11.11 19.42 -13.54
CA SER A 569 12.05 18.72 -14.42
C SER A 569 13.37 19.48 -14.59
N LEU A 570 13.31 20.82 -14.66
CA LEU A 570 14.52 21.65 -14.71
C LEU A 570 15.30 21.60 -13.39
N ILE A 571 14.62 21.70 -12.25
CA ILE A 571 15.26 21.59 -10.92
C ILE A 571 15.90 20.21 -10.77
N GLU A 572 15.20 19.14 -11.11
CA GLU A 572 15.70 17.76 -11.06
C GLU A 572 16.91 17.55 -11.97
N SER A 573 16.86 18.08 -13.20
CA SER A 573 18.02 18.06 -14.10
C SER A 573 19.23 18.80 -13.51
N GLY A 574 18.98 19.90 -12.80
CA GLY A 574 20.02 20.64 -12.08
C GLY A 574 20.57 19.89 -10.87
N ILE A 575 19.72 19.19 -10.11
CA ILE A 575 20.11 18.34 -8.98
C ILE A 575 20.95 17.14 -9.47
N ASP A 576 20.53 16.48 -10.54
CA ASP A 576 21.28 15.38 -11.16
C ASP A 576 22.65 15.84 -11.69
N LEU A 577 22.69 17.04 -12.26
CA LEU A 577 23.94 17.66 -12.70
C LEU A 577 24.80 18.05 -11.50
N PHE A 578 24.21 18.54 -10.40
CA PHE A 578 24.91 18.84 -9.15
C PHE A 578 25.53 17.58 -8.54
N ALA A 579 24.78 16.48 -8.49
CA ALA A 579 25.27 15.20 -7.98
C ALA A 579 26.47 14.64 -8.78
N LYS A 580 26.53 14.91 -10.09
CA LYS A 580 27.65 14.50 -10.96
C LYS A 580 28.80 15.52 -10.95
N LYS A 581 28.48 16.81 -11.01
CA LYS A 581 29.38 17.96 -11.17
C LYS A 581 28.79 19.18 -10.46
N PRO A 582 29.12 19.40 -9.17
CA PRO A 582 28.50 20.44 -8.34
C PRO A 582 28.52 21.84 -8.95
N ALA A 583 29.68 22.29 -9.44
CA ALA A 583 29.83 23.61 -10.04
C ALA A 583 28.97 23.82 -11.30
N GLN A 584 28.82 22.78 -12.15
CA GLN A 584 27.99 22.86 -13.36
C GLN A 584 26.50 22.80 -13.01
N GLY A 585 26.12 22.01 -11.99
CA GLY A 585 24.75 21.94 -11.48
C GLY A 585 24.26 23.28 -10.94
N LEU A 586 25.06 23.92 -10.08
CA LEU A 586 24.73 25.24 -9.54
C LEU A 586 24.65 26.31 -10.65
N ALA A 587 25.59 26.32 -11.60
CA ALA A 587 25.55 27.24 -12.73
C ALA A 587 24.30 27.05 -13.61
N PHE A 588 23.88 25.80 -13.82
CA PHE A 588 22.65 25.50 -14.55
C PHE A 588 21.41 26.00 -13.81
N LEU A 589 21.29 25.72 -12.51
CA LEU A 589 20.17 26.16 -11.68
C LEU A 589 20.09 27.70 -11.59
N HIS A 590 21.23 28.37 -11.50
CA HIS A 590 21.33 29.83 -11.59
C HIS A 590 20.87 30.35 -12.96
N SER A 591 21.32 29.74 -14.07
CA SER A 591 20.92 30.17 -15.42
C SER A 591 19.42 30.08 -15.69
N LYS A 592 18.72 29.25 -14.93
CA LYS A 592 17.26 29.05 -15.00
C LYS A 592 16.49 29.89 -13.97
N GLY A 593 17.18 30.66 -13.12
CA GLY A 593 16.58 31.56 -12.14
C GLY A 593 16.08 30.88 -10.87
N PHE A 594 16.53 29.65 -10.56
CA PHE A 594 16.11 28.93 -9.35
C PHE A 594 16.96 29.23 -8.11
N ILE A 595 18.20 29.70 -8.30
CA ILE A 595 19.16 30.02 -7.23
C ILE A 595 19.89 31.31 -7.62
N GLY A 596 20.21 32.16 -6.64
CA GLY A 596 21.09 33.32 -6.85
C GLY A 596 22.58 32.93 -6.92
N THR A 597 23.44 33.91 -7.21
CA THR A 597 24.91 33.71 -7.26
C THR A 597 25.60 33.84 -5.92
N GLU A 598 24.90 34.39 -4.92
CA GLU A 598 25.51 34.72 -3.65
C GLU A 598 25.66 33.48 -2.76
N PRO A 599 26.71 33.41 -1.92
CA PRO A 599 26.93 32.27 -1.03
C PRO A 599 25.74 31.96 -0.11
N GLU A 600 25.01 32.99 0.30
CA GLU A 600 23.82 32.91 1.15
C GLU A 600 22.66 32.21 0.43
N ASP A 601 22.47 32.47 -0.87
CA ASP A 601 21.41 31.85 -1.68
C ASP A 601 21.65 30.36 -1.88
N ILE A 602 22.92 29.96 -2.11
CA ILE A 602 23.32 28.56 -2.25
C ILE A 602 23.17 27.84 -0.91
N ALA A 603 23.54 28.47 0.20
CA ALA A 603 23.34 27.93 1.53
C ALA A 603 21.85 27.72 1.85
N ALA A 604 20.99 28.69 1.51
CA ALA A 604 19.55 28.58 1.66
C ALA A 604 18.98 27.43 0.80
N PHE A 605 19.45 27.28 -0.45
CA PHE A 605 19.07 26.18 -1.33
C PHE A 605 19.43 24.80 -0.73
N PHE A 606 20.63 24.64 -0.18
CA PHE A 606 21.04 23.38 0.47
C PHE A 606 20.22 23.05 1.72
N HIS A 607 19.64 24.05 2.39
CA HIS A 607 18.72 23.84 3.52
C HIS A 607 17.30 23.48 3.09
N ALA A 608 16.83 24.11 2.01
CA ALA A 608 15.46 23.97 1.51
C ALA A 608 15.25 22.68 0.69
N GLU A 609 16.22 22.27 -0.12
CA GLU A 609 16.07 21.14 -1.06
C GLU A 609 16.56 19.82 -0.45
N GLU A 610 15.62 19.03 0.08
CA GLU A 610 15.94 17.73 0.70
C GLU A 610 16.36 16.64 -0.30
N ARG A 611 16.08 16.81 -1.60
CA ARG A 611 16.42 15.82 -2.64
C ARG A 611 17.91 15.79 -3.01
N LEU A 612 18.69 16.76 -2.55
CA LEU A 612 20.13 16.80 -2.82
C LEU A 612 20.87 15.64 -2.15
N ASP A 613 21.88 15.09 -2.83
CA ASP A 613 22.75 14.09 -2.23
C ASP A 613 23.57 14.72 -1.10
N LYS A 614 23.26 14.29 0.13
CA LYS A 614 23.91 14.73 1.36
C LYS A 614 25.41 14.49 1.39
N SER A 615 25.91 13.50 0.65
CA SER A 615 27.34 13.25 0.50
C SER A 615 27.99 14.33 -0.35
N VAL A 616 27.34 14.70 -1.46
CA VAL A 616 27.82 15.75 -2.36
C VAL A 616 27.76 17.12 -1.69
N ILE A 617 26.71 17.40 -0.91
CA ILE A 617 26.65 18.62 -0.08
C ILE A 617 27.84 18.67 0.88
N GLY A 618 28.09 17.58 1.62
CA GLY A 618 29.21 17.50 2.56
C GLY A 618 30.56 17.72 1.90
N ASP A 619 30.80 17.08 0.75
CA ASP A 619 32.03 17.23 -0.02
C ASP A 619 32.21 18.66 -0.55
N TYR A 620 31.12 19.31 -0.99
CA TYR A 620 31.14 20.69 -1.48
C TYR A 620 31.41 21.70 -0.36
N LEU A 621 30.72 21.57 0.78
CA LEU A 621 30.92 22.44 1.96
C LEU A 621 32.32 22.27 2.56
N GLY A 622 32.89 21.07 2.45
CA GLY A 622 34.23 20.77 2.94
C GLY A 622 35.35 21.23 2.01
N ASP A 623 35.07 21.68 0.79
CA ASP A 623 36.10 22.00 -0.21
C ASP A 623 37.00 23.20 0.20
N GLY A 624 38.22 23.23 -0.32
CA GLY A 624 39.21 24.27 -0.06
C GLY A 624 38.98 25.57 -0.85
N ASP A 625 38.07 25.56 -1.83
CA ASP A 625 37.78 26.74 -2.65
C ASP A 625 37.22 27.90 -1.84
N SER A 626 37.75 29.11 -2.07
CA SER A 626 37.36 30.32 -1.32
C SER A 626 35.87 30.66 -1.39
N PHE A 627 35.20 30.31 -2.51
CA PHE A 627 33.76 30.47 -2.66
C PHE A 627 32.99 29.44 -1.83
N ASN A 628 33.39 28.16 -1.89
CA ASN A 628 32.76 27.07 -1.14
C ASN A 628 32.89 27.27 0.38
N GLN A 629 34.01 27.83 0.85
CA GLN A 629 34.19 28.22 2.24
C GLN A 629 33.18 29.29 2.69
N LYS A 630 32.91 30.29 1.86
CA LYS A 630 31.89 31.31 2.16
C LYS A 630 30.48 30.73 2.20
N VAL A 631 30.18 29.80 1.28
CA VAL A 631 28.91 29.05 1.30
C VAL A 631 28.81 28.22 2.58
N MET A 632 29.89 27.56 2.99
CA MET A 632 29.95 26.79 4.24
C MET A 632 29.73 27.65 5.47
N TYR A 633 30.34 28.83 5.53
CA TYR A 633 30.08 29.77 6.62
C TYR A 633 28.62 30.19 6.68
N SER A 634 28.06 30.62 5.55
CA SER A 634 26.65 30.99 5.45
C SER A 634 25.71 29.84 5.81
N TYR A 635 26.06 28.60 5.43
CA TYR A 635 25.28 27.40 5.71
C TYR A 635 25.27 27.00 7.19
N VAL A 636 26.40 27.14 7.90
CA VAL A 636 26.48 26.86 9.33
C VAL A 636 25.86 27.99 10.15
N ASP A 637 25.96 29.23 9.67
CA ASP A 637 25.43 30.41 10.38
C ASP A 637 23.89 30.47 10.41
N THR A 638 23.19 29.78 9.50
CA THR A 638 21.73 29.65 9.54
C THR A 638 21.22 28.72 10.65
N PHE A 639 22.08 27.90 11.27
CA PHE A 639 21.69 27.10 12.42
C PHE A 639 21.62 27.96 13.69
N ASP A 640 20.54 27.76 14.45
CA ASP A 640 20.39 28.30 15.80
C ASP A 640 20.68 27.18 16.82
N PHE A 641 21.77 27.33 17.57
CA PHE A 641 22.18 26.39 18.62
C PHE A 641 21.91 26.93 20.03
N SER A 642 21.12 28.00 20.16
CA SER A 642 20.87 28.66 21.44
C SER A 642 20.14 27.74 22.42
N GLY A 643 20.74 27.48 23.59
CA GLY A 643 20.12 26.66 24.64
C GLY A 643 20.13 25.15 24.37
N VAL A 644 20.84 24.70 23.32
CA VAL A 644 20.97 23.29 22.94
C VAL A 644 22.33 22.75 23.40
N ASN A 645 22.38 21.51 23.89
CA ASN A 645 23.64 20.87 24.29
C ASN A 645 24.52 20.56 23.05
N ILE A 646 25.84 20.43 23.24
CA ILE A 646 26.78 20.26 22.11
C ILE A 646 26.52 18.98 21.30
N VAL A 647 26.09 17.90 21.96
CA VAL A 647 25.77 16.62 21.31
C VAL A 647 24.54 16.76 20.40
N GLN A 648 23.47 17.39 20.88
CA GLN A 648 22.24 17.63 20.14
C GLN A 648 22.45 18.64 19.01
N ALA A 649 23.28 19.67 19.24
CA ALA A 649 23.71 20.60 18.19
C ALA A 649 24.47 19.86 17.07
N LEU A 650 25.40 18.98 17.45
CA LEU A 650 26.15 18.14 16.51
C LEU A 650 25.23 17.15 15.78
N ARG A 651 24.27 16.50 16.46
CA ARG A 651 23.23 15.67 15.81
C ARG A 651 22.43 16.48 14.79
N THR A 652 22.06 17.72 15.12
CA THR A 652 21.27 18.59 14.24
C THR A 652 22.05 18.95 12.98
N LEU A 653 23.34 19.29 13.11
CA LEU A 653 24.22 19.58 11.98
C LEU A 653 24.43 18.34 11.10
N LEU A 654 24.85 17.22 11.70
CA LEU A 654 25.22 15.99 10.99
C LEU A 654 24.01 15.21 10.43
N ASN A 655 22.79 15.62 10.74
CA ASN A 655 21.58 15.12 10.10
C ASN A 655 21.35 15.75 8.71
N LYS A 656 21.89 16.95 8.46
CA LYS A 656 21.64 17.71 7.22
C LYS A 656 22.56 17.31 6.06
N PHE A 657 23.82 16.98 6.33
CA PHE A 657 24.78 16.48 5.34
C PHE A 657 25.67 15.38 5.91
N ARG A 658 26.39 14.66 5.05
CA ARG A 658 27.33 13.61 5.47
C ARG A 658 28.75 14.16 5.56
N LEU A 659 29.47 13.83 6.62
CA LEU A 659 30.87 14.25 6.76
C LEU A 659 31.74 13.64 5.64
N PRO A 660 32.59 14.45 4.99
CA PRO A 660 33.60 13.96 4.05
C PRO A 660 34.58 12.98 4.69
N GLY A 661 35.18 12.10 3.89
CA GLY A 661 36.22 11.17 4.38
C GLY A 661 37.62 11.77 4.54
N GLU A 662 37.86 12.96 3.97
CA GLU A 662 39.16 13.64 4.00
C GLU A 662 39.31 14.49 5.27
N ALA A 663 40.36 14.25 6.06
CA ALA A 663 40.58 14.90 7.35
C ALA A 663 40.54 16.44 7.27
N GLN A 664 41.13 17.04 6.24
CA GLN A 664 41.16 18.49 6.02
C GLN A 664 39.78 19.11 5.76
N LYS A 665 38.84 18.34 5.19
CA LYS A 665 37.47 18.80 4.93
C LYS A 665 36.63 18.78 6.20
N ILE A 666 36.77 17.73 7.00
CA ILE A 666 36.14 17.61 8.32
C ILE A 666 36.60 18.76 9.22
N ASP A 667 37.91 19.04 9.21
CA ASP A 667 38.57 20.09 10.00
C ASP A 667 37.89 21.45 9.84
N ARG A 668 37.76 21.92 8.60
CA ARG A 668 37.12 23.21 8.27
C ARG A 668 35.67 23.31 8.75
N ILE A 669 34.89 22.25 8.58
CA ILE A 669 33.48 22.23 8.96
C ILE A 669 33.34 22.24 10.49
N MET A 670 34.16 21.46 11.19
CA MET A 670 34.13 21.38 12.66
C MET A 670 34.63 22.66 13.32
N GLU A 671 35.61 23.35 12.72
CA GLU A 671 36.10 24.64 13.19
C GLU A 671 34.99 25.70 13.14
N LYS A 672 34.28 25.80 12.00
CA LYS A 672 33.15 26.72 11.89
C LYS A 672 31.99 26.35 12.81
N PHE A 673 31.67 25.06 12.95
CA PHE A 673 30.64 24.59 13.88
C PHE A 673 30.96 25.02 15.31
N ALA A 674 32.19 24.82 15.76
CA ALA A 674 32.63 25.18 17.10
C ALA A 674 32.53 26.70 17.34
N SER A 675 32.97 27.52 16.38
CA SER A 675 32.80 28.98 16.42
C SER A 675 31.32 29.36 16.59
N ARG A 676 30.46 28.81 15.74
CA ARG A 676 29.02 29.10 15.76
C ARG A 676 28.34 28.64 17.05
N TYR A 677 28.69 27.46 17.55
CA TYR A 677 28.15 26.93 18.79
C TYR A 677 28.49 27.83 19.99
N CYS A 678 29.73 28.31 20.07
CA CYS A 678 30.18 29.26 21.09
C CYS A 678 29.49 30.62 20.97
N GLU A 679 29.29 31.13 19.74
CA GLU A 679 28.56 32.39 19.47
C GLU A 679 27.08 32.32 19.90
N CYS A 680 26.40 31.19 19.70
CA CYS A 680 25.01 30.99 20.12
C CYS A 680 24.87 30.74 21.64
N ASN A 681 25.96 30.36 22.33
CA ASN A 681 25.93 29.95 23.73
C ASN A 681 26.93 30.71 24.63
N PRO A 682 26.99 32.07 24.57
CA PRO A 682 27.91 32.85 25.41
C PRO A 682 27.61 32.73 26.91
N GLN A 683 26.36 32.40 27.26
CA GLN A 683 25.88 32.24 28.64
C GLN A 683 26.43 31.00 29.36
N LEU A 684 26.84 29.97 28.62
CA LEU A 684 27.24 28.69 29.23
C LEU A 684 28.60 28.81 29.95
N LYS A 685 29.53 29.65 29.47
CA LYS A 685 30.91 29.82 30.02
C LYS A 685 31.68 28.51 30.30
N ILE A 686 31.22 27.38 29.76
CA ILE A 686 31.85 26.06 29.95
C ILE A 686 33.12 25.93 29.10
N PHE A 687 33.17 26.60 27.95
CA PHE A 687 34.29 26.55 27.00
C PHE A 687 35.16 27.80 27.13
N ALA A 688 36.47 27.62 27.28
CA ALA A 688 37.46 28.68 27.35
C ALA A 688 37.67 29.37 25.98
N SER A 689 37.62 28.60 24.89
CA SER A 689 37.67 29.11 23.52
C SER A 689 36.87 28.22 22.56
N ALA A 690 36.66 28.70 21.33
CA ALA A 690 36.10 27.89 20.25
C ALA A 690 36.94 26.61 19.99
N ASP A 691 38.26 26.67 20.23
CA ASP A 691 39.15 25.50 20.10
C ASP A 691 38.76 24.36 21.05
N THR A 692 38.30 24.68 22.26
CA THR A 692 37.83 23.65 23.21
C THR A 692 36.57 22.95 22.68
N ALA A 693 35.61 23.71 22.15
CA ALA A 693 34.40 23.13 21.55
C ALA A 693 34.72 22.31 20.30
N TYR A 694 35.72 22.74 19.51
CA TYR A 694 36.24 22.03 18.35
C TYR A 694 36.86 20.68 18.74
N VAL A 695 37.80 20.66 19.69
CA VAL A 695 38.47 19.43 20.16
C VAL A 695 37.45 18.46 20.78
N LEU A 696 36.49 18.99 21.56
CA LEU A 696 35.42 18.18 22.13
C LEU A 696 34.51 17.58 21.06
N SER A 697 34.19 18.33 19.99
CA SER A 697 33.37 17.81 18.88
C SER A 697 34.06 16.62 18.19
N TYR A 698 35.37 16.70 17.98
CA TYR A 698 36.17 15.57 17.47
C TYR A 698 36.15 14.36 18.41
N SER A 699 36.25 14.60 19.72
CA SER A 699 36.23 13.51 20.69
C SER A 699 34.87 12.81 20.73
N ILE A 700 33.77 13.55 20.54
CA ILE A 700 32.41 12.99 20.42
C ILE A 700 32.27 12.14 19.14
N ILE A 701 32.79 12.61 17.99
CA ILE A 701 32.76 11.84 16.73
C ILE A 701 33.59 10.55 16.84
N MET A 702 34.74 10.61 17.53
CA MET A 702 35.55 9.43 17.81
C MET A 702 34.84 8.46 18.75
N LEU A 703 34.18 8.97 19.80
CA LEU A 703 33.42 8.16 20.75
C LEU A 703 32.25 7.43 20.07
N THR A 704 31.48 8.09 19.20
CA THR A 704 30.38 7.43 18.47
C THR A 704 30.91 6.32 17.56
N THR A 705 32.07 6.54 16.92
CA THR A 705 32.71 5.52 16.07
C THR A 705 33.21 4.34 16.90
N ASP A 706 33.80 4.60 18.07
CA ASP A 706 34.30 3.56 18.95
C ASP A 706 33.17 2.69 19.51
N LEU A 707 32.13 3.29 20.10
CA LEU A 707 31.02 2.57 20.76
C LEU A 707 30.16 1.76 19.78
N HIS A 708 29.84 2.32 18.60
CA HIS A 708 28.83 1.74 17.70
C HIS A 708 29.40 0.95 16.51
N ASN A 709 30.70 1.07 16.18
CA ASN A 709 31.30 0.29 15.08
C ASN A 709 31.57 -1.18 15.48
N PRO A 710 30.98 -2.19 14.80
CA PRO A 710 31.17 -3.60 15.15
C PRO A 710 32.60 -4.11 14.94
N GLN A 711 33.46 -3.40 14.19
CA GLN A 711 34.86 -3.77 14.00
C GLN A 711 35.74 -3.47 15.23
N VAL A 712 35.30 -2.59 16.12
CA VAL A 712 36.02 -2.21 17.33
C VAL A 712 35.70 -3.21 18.44
N LYS A 713 36.67 -4.09 18.76
CA LYS A 713 36.50 -5.19 19.72
C LYS A 713 36.53 -4.76 21.19
N ARG A 714 37.30 -3.74 21.53
CA ARG A 714 37.37 -3.17 22.87
C ARG A 714 36.85 -1.74 22.81
N LYS A 715 35.71 -1.51 23.45
CA LYS A 715 35.07 -0.20 23.54
C LYS A 715 35.73 0.64 24.62
N MET A 716 35.82 1.95 24.39
CA MET A 716 36.30 2.95 25.33
C MET A 716 35.33 3.03 26.51
N LEU A 717 35.84 2.92 27.74
CA LEU A 717 35.03 3.07 28.94
C LEU A 717 34.80 4.56 29.27
N LYS A 718 33.74 4.87 30.02
CA LYS A 718 33.42 6.24 30.44
C LYS A 718 34.60 6.97 31.09
N GLU A 719 35.32 6.28 31.97
CA GLU A 719 36.51 6.81 32.67
C GLU A 719 37.70 7.03 31.73
N GLU A 720 37.81 6.22 30.67
CA GLU A 720 38.82 6.39 29.62
C GLU A 720 38.49 7.63 28.77
N TYR A 721 37.21 7.85 28.46
CA TYR A 721 36.74 9.03 27.72
C TYR A 721 36.97 10.34 28.50
N ILE A 722 36.68 10.37 29.81
CA ILE A 722 36.94 11.54 30.65
C ILE A 722 38.44 11.86 30.69
N ARG A 723 39.29 10.84 30.88
CA ARG A 723 40.75 11.00 30.91
C ARG A 723 41.32 11.50 29.58
N MET A 724 40.77 11.04 28.47
CA MET A 724 41.19 11.43 27.13
C MET A 724 40.93 12.91 26.84
N ASN A 725 39.90 13.50 27.46
CA ASN A 725 39.52 14.90 27.29
C ASN A 725 40.09 15.84 28.37
N ARG A 726 41.10 15.40 29.14
CA ARG A 726 41.76 16.28 30.13
C ARG A 726 42.64 17.33 29.47
N GLY A 727 42.63 18.55 30.02
CA GLY A 727 43.44 19.69 29.57
C GLY A 727 42.97 20.36 28.28
N ILE A 728 41.81 19.97 27.71
CA ILE A 728 41.33 20.52 26.44
C ILE A 728 40.69 21.92 26.59
N ASN A 729 40.40 22.36 27.81
CA ASN A 729 39.76 23.64 28.10
C ASN A 729 40.78 24.76 28.39
N GLY A 730 41.71 25.01 27.46
CA GLY A 730 42.73 26.05 27.65
C GLY A 730 43.74 25.72 28.76
N GLN A 731 44.15 24.45 28.86
CA GLN A 731 44.98 23.85 29.93
C GLN A 731 44.22 23.47 31.22
N ASP A 732 42.94 23.81 31.34
CA ASP A 732 42.05 23.29 32.38
C ASP A 732 41.21 22.09 31.89
N ASP A 733 40.57 21.40 32.83
CA ASP A 733 39.68 20.26 32.57
C ASP A 733 38.21 20.73 32.37
N LEU A 734 37.46 20.03 31.50
CA LEU A 734 36.00 20.16 31.46
C LEU A 734 35.37 19.41 32.65
N PRO A 735 34.19 19.83 33.14
CA PRO A 735 33.54 19.14 34.27
C PRO A 735 33.27 17.66 33.99
N ASP A 736 33.69 16.77 34.90
CA ASP A 736 33.53 15.32 34.77
C ASP A 736 32.05 14.92 34.61
N GLU A 737 31.12 15.59 35.30
CA GLU A 737 29.68 15.36 35.13
C GLU A 737 29.18 15.69 33.72
N PHE A 738 29.75 16.72 33.08
CA PHE A 738 29.39 17.12 31.72
C PHE A 738 29.87 16.07 30.70
N LEU A 739 31.12 15.61 30.82
CA LEU A 739 31.67 14.55 29.98
C LEU A 739 30.98 13.20 30.21
N SER A 740 30.59 12.89 31.45
CA SER A 740 29.80 11.69 31.77
C SER A 740 28.44 11.71 31.07
N LYS A 741 27.72 12.84 31.10
CA LYS A 741 26.43 12.98 30.42
C LYS A 741 26.55 12.80 28.89
N ILE A 742 27.61 13.33 28.29
CA ILE A 742 27.91 13.13 26.87
C ILE A 742 28.12 11.65 26.56
N TYR A 743 28.91 10.94 27.38
CA TYR A 743 29.15 9.51 27.19
C TYR A 743 27.85 8.70 27.28
N ASP A 744 27.02 8.96 28.29
CA ASP A 744 25.75 8.26 28.48
C ASP A 744 24.80 8.47 27.30
N ASP A 745 24.65 9.71 26.84
CA ASP A 745 23.81 10.06 25.68
C ASP A 745 24.29 9.36 24.39
N ILE A 746 25.59 9.39 24.10
CA ILE A 746 26.15 8.72 22.91
C ILE A 746 26.03 7.21 23.03
N SER A 747 26.20 6.62 24.22
CA SER A 747 26.07 5.18 24.43
C SER A 747 24.65 4.68 24.18
N ALA A 748 23.64 5.45 24.60
CA ALA A 748 22.23 5.13 24.41
C ALA A 748 21.74 5.43 22.98
N ASN A 749 22.21 6.53 22.39
CA ASN A 749 21.75 7.03 21.11
C ASN A 749 22.94 7.33 20.17
N GLU A 750 23.17 6.51 19.15
CA GLU A 750 24.20 6.79 18.14
C GLU A 750 23.93 8.10 17.36
N ILE A 751 24.99 8.83 16.99
CA ILE A 751 24.87 9.93 16.01
C ILE A 751 24.71 9.32 14.62
N LYS A 752 23.47 9.10 14.20
CA LYS A 752 23.14 8.58 12.87
C LYS A 752 23.24 9.71 11.83
N THR A 753 24.20 9.63 10.91
CA THR A 753 24.10 10.37 9.65
C THR A 753 23.01 9.70 8.81
N LYS A 754 21.95 10.41 8.39
CA LYS A 754 20.91 9.86 7.50
C LYS A 754 21.59 9.14 6.32
N PRO A 755 21.21 7.88 5.99
CA PRO A 755 21.74 7.24 4.80
C PRO A 755 21.32 8.09 3.61
N GLY A 756 22.27 8.79 2.98
CA GLY A 756 22.11 9.22 1.60
C GLY A 756 21.93 7.98 0.72
N ASN A 757 21.63 8.16 -0.57
CA ASN A 757 21.51 7.11 -1.59
C ASN A 757 22.81 6.32 -1.80
N LEU A 758 23.31 5.69 -0.73
CA LEU A 758 24.43 4.79 -0.74
C LEU A 758 23.99 3.57 -1.52
N LYS A 759 24.77 3.29 -2.55
CA LYS A 759 24.94 1.96 -3.12
C LYS A 759 24.91 0.96 -1.97
N ARG A 760 23.78 0.27 -1.85
CA ARG A 760 23.52 -0.80 -0.89
C ARG A 760 24.74 -1.73 -0.90
N PRO A 761 25.23 -2.20 0.26
CA PRO A 761 26.41 -3.05 0.32
C PRO A 761 26.23 -4.21 -0.66
N LYS A 762 27.00 -4.19 -1.75
CA LYS A 762 26.96 -5.25 -2.75
C LYS A 762 27.59 -6.48 -2.14
N LEU A 763 26.77 -7.38 -1.62
CA LEU A 763 27.22 -8.75 -1.44
C LEU A 763 27.53 -9.31 -2.83
N ASN A 764 28.72 -9.86 -3.03
CA ASN A 764 29.00 -10.69 -4.19
C ASN A 764 28.06 -11.90 -4.11
N SER A 765 26.93 -11.79 -4.82
CA SER A 765 25.90 -12.82 -4.91
C SER A 765 26.53 -14.19 -5.13
N GLU A 766 27.54 -14.29 -6.00
CA GLU A 766 28.16 -15.53 -6.44
C GLU A 766 28.85 -16.35 -5.34
N THR A 767 29.35 -15.76 -4.25
CA THR A 767 30.12 -16.47 -3.20
C THR A 767 29.39 -16.62 -1.85
N ALA A 768 28.23 -15.99 -1.68
CA ALA A 768 27.49 -16.03 -0.42
C ALA A 768 26.65 -17.31 -0.26
N THR A 769 26.68 -17.92 0.93
CA THR A 769 25.86 -19.11 1.26
C THR A 769 24.37 -18.73 1.26
N ILE A 770 23.47 -19.67 0.91
CA ILE A 770 22.01 -19.46 0.90
C ILE A 770 21.49 -18.84 2.21
N ARG A 771 22.04 -19.26 3.35
CA ARG A 771 21.70 -18.71 4.68
C ARG A 771 22.10 -17.24 4.83
N GLN A 772 23.28 -16.85 4.33
CA GLN A 772 23.74 -15.47 4.36
C GLN A 772 22.88 -14.60 3.44
N ARG A 773 22.53 -15.06 2.24
CA ARG A 773 21.64 -14.32 1.34
C ARG A 773 20.26 -14.06 1.96
N LYS A 774 19.66 -15.05 2.63
CA LYS A 774 18.40 -14.89 3.36
C LYS A 774 18.51 -13.91 4.52
N MET A 775 19.61 -13.95 5.28
CA MET A 775 19.84 -13.01 6.38
C MET A 775 19.96 -11.57 5.88
N PHE A 776 20.72 -11.33 4.81
CA PHE A 776 20.83 -10.01 4.19
C PHE A 776 19.49 -9.51 3.64
N GLN A 777 18.70 -10.39 3.02
CA GLN A 777 17.36 -10.05 2.54
C GLN A 777 16.45 -9.63 3.71
N ASN A 778 16.44 -10.38 4.82
CA ASN A 778 15.64 -10.05 5.99
C ASN A 778 16.06 -8.71 6.61
N LEU A 779 17.36 -8.46 6.73
CA LEU A 779 17.89 -7.18 7.22
C LEU A 779 17.50 -6.00 6.32
N GLU A 780 17.50 -6.20 4.99
CA GLU A 780 17.07 -5.17 4.05
C GLU A 780 15.57 -4.90 4.16
N LEU A 781 14.74 -5.94 4.26
CA LEU A 781 13.29 -5.80 4.48
C LEU A 781 12.98 -5.12 5.81
N GLU A 782 13.72 -5.43 6.87
CA GLU A 782 13.59 -4.78 8.17
C GLU A 782 14.00 -3.30 8.12
N SER A 783 15.08 -2.98 7.42
CA SER A 783 15.47 -1.59 7.16
C SER A 783 14.40 -0.82 6.39
N ILE A 784 13.79 -1.43 5.38
CA ILE A 784 12.68 -0.83 4.63
C ILE A 784 11.48 -0.60 5.56
N SER A 785 11.13 -1.59 6.39
CA SER A 785 10.05 -1.50 7.37
C SER A 785 10.25 -0.32 8.33
N GLN A 786 11.44 -0.15 8.90
CA GLN A 786 11.74 0.93 9.85
C GLN A 786 11.63 2.32 9.21
N VAL A 787 12.16 2.48 8.00
CA VAL A 787 12.07 3.75 7.25
C VAL A 787 10.62 4.05 6.88
N ALA A 788 9.91 3.07 6.32
CA ALA A 788 8.51 3.21 5.94
C ALA A 788 7.62 3.54 7.15
N HIS A 789 7.82 2.88 8.29
CA HIS A 789 7.08 3.12 9.53
C HIS A 789 7.27 4.56 10.03
N SER A 790 8.51 5.02 10.13
CA SER A 790 8.81 6.38 10.61
C SER A 790 8.21 7.46 9.70
N LEU A 791 8.28 7.27 8.38
CA LEU A 791 7.67 8.19 7.42
C LEU A 791 6.14 8.12 7.44
N MET A 792 5.59 6.93 7.63
CA MET A 792 4.14 6.72 7.72
C MET A 792 3.56 7.39 8.96
N GLU A 793 4.20 7.26 10.12
CA GLU A 793 3.81 7.96 11.35
C GLU A 793 3.79 9.47 11.16
N ALA A 794 4.84 10.03 10.54
CA ALA A 794 4.87 11.46 10.20
C ALA A 794 3.74 11.84 9.24
N ALA A 795 3.44 10.98 8.25
CA ALA A 795 2.37 11.19 7.28
C ALA A 795 0.96 11.13 7.90
N THR A 796 0.76 10.39 9.00
CA THR A 796 -0.58 10.22 9.61
C THR A 796 -1.22 11.55 10.03
N PHE A 797 -0.40 12.51 10.49
CA PHE A 797 -0.86 13.82 10.95
C PHE A 797 -0.88 14.89 9.87
N THR A 798 -0.33 14.60 8.68
CA THR A 798 -0.26 15.58 7.59
C THR A 798 -1.47 15.47 6.68
N HIS A 799 -2.22 16.56 6.58
CA HIS A 799 -3.28 16.69 5.58
C HIS A 799 -2.76 17.44 4.35
N VAL A 800 -2.93 16.84 3.17
CA VAL A 800 -2.58 17.46 1.89
C VAL A 800 -3.74 17.21 0.93
N GLU A 801 -4.24 18.28 0.33
CA GLU A 801 -5.31 18.18 -0.66
C GLU A 801 -4.93 17.27 -1.82
N PHE A 802 -5.86 16.39 -2.17
CA PHE A 802 -5.73 15.48 -3.30
C PHE A 802 -6.46 16.04 -4.51
N THR A 803 -5.76 16.11 -5.64
CA THR A 803 -6.31 16.63 -6.88
C THR A 803 -6.74 15.47 -7.78
N THR A 804 -8.03 15.34 -8.06
CA THR A 804 -8.51 14.38 -9.07
C THR A 804 -8.31 14.97 -10.46
N ALA A 805 -7.68 14.19 -11.35
CA ALA A 805 -7.44 14.58 -12.73
C ALA A 805 -8.75 14.68 -13.53
N LYS A 806 -8.92 15.79 -14.26
CA LYS A 806 -10.12 16.07 -15.08
C LYS A 806 -9.80 16.55 -16.50
N HIS A 807 -8.53 16.75 -16.85
CA HIS A 807 -8.11 17.50 -18.05
C HIS A 807 -7.18 16.69 -18.96
N PHE A 808 -7.36 16.83 -20.27
CA PHE A 808 -6.75 15.94 -21.25
C PHE A 808 -5.28 16.22 -21.55
N GLU A 809 -4.82 17.44 -21.32
CA GLU A 809 -3.43 17.84 -21.55
C GLU A 809 -2.45 17.07 -20.62
N GLN A 810 -2.95 16.55 -19.49
CA GLN A 810 -2.16 15.79 -18.52
C GLN A 810 -1.65 14.47 -19.12
N VAL A 811 -2.50 13.76 -19.88
CA VAL A 811 -2.15 12.47 -20.49
C VAL A 811 -1.11 12.63 -21.60
N GLN A 812 -1.13 13.75 -22.33
CA GLN A 812 -0.09 14.05 -23.32
C GLN A 812 1.30 14.11 -22.67
N LEU A 813 1.43 14.88 -21.57
CA LEU A 813 2.69 15.01 -20.84
C LEU A 813 3.15 13.69 -20.22
N MET A 814 2.21 12.87 -19.73
CA MET A 814 2.51 11.52 -19.26
C MET A 814 3.15 10.67 -20.35
N PHE A 815 2.58 10.67 -21.56
CA PHE A 815 3.15 9.89 -22.66
C PHE A 815 4.50 10.43 -23.12
N GLU A 816 4.67 11.75 -23.21
CA GLU A 816 5.95 12.40 -23.52
C GLU A 816 7.07 12.00 -22.54
N LEU A 817 6.70 11.72 -21.29
CA LEU A 817 7.62 11.26 -20.26
C LEU A 817 8.05 9.79 -20.45
N ILE A 818 7.12 8.92 -20.84
CA ILE A 818 7.35 7.46 -20.76
C ILE A 818 7.64 6.75 -22.09
N TRP A 819 7.32 7.37 -23.23
CA TRP A 819 7.31 6.69 -24.53
C TRP A 819 8.66 6.05 -24.89
N SER A 820 9.79 6.66 -24.51
CA SER A 820 11.12 6.14 -24.81
C SER A 820 11.44 4.86 -24.05
N PHE A 821 11.00 4.76 -22.79
CA PHE A 821 11.14 3.54 -21.98
C PHE A 821 10.32 2.40 -22.57
N CYS A 822 9.07 2.68 -22.95
CA CYS A 822 8.18 1.72 -23.59
C CYS A 822 8.74 1.24 -24.94
N LEU A 823 9.15 2.18 -25.81
CA LEU A 823 9.71 1.87 -27.12
C LEU A 823 10.96 0.98 -27.01
N ALA A 824 11.88 1.31 -26.09
CA ALA A 824 13.07 0.51 -25.85
C ALA A 824 12.73 -0.90 -25.37
N ALA A 825 11.83 -1.03 -24.38
CA ALA A 825 11.42 -2.32 -23.83
C ALA A 825 10.75 -3.22 -24.88
N PHE A 826 9.82 -2.68 -25.67
CA PHE A 826 9.15 -3.44 -26.73
C PHE A 826 10.09 -3.81 -27.87
N SER A 827 11.01 -2.91 -28.24
CA SER A 827 12.03 -3.17 -29.27
C SER A 827 12.98 -4.29 -28.85
N ILE A 828 13.51 -4.24 -27.62
CA ILE A 828 14.38 -5.28 -27.08
C ILE A 828 13.62 -6.60 -26.96
N GLY A 829 12.38 -6.59 -26.45
CA GLY A 829 11.55 -7.78 -26.34
C GLY A 829 11.27 -8.45 -27.69
N LEU A 830 10.95 -7.65 -28.72
CA LEU A 830 10.69 -8.14 -30.08
C LEU A 830 11.97 -8.64 -30.78
N GLN A 831 13.11 -7.99 -30.55
CA GLN A 831 14.40 -8.38 -31.13
C GLN A 831 14.96 -9.66 -30.48
N SER A 832 15.01 -9.71 -29.16
CA SER A 832 15.72 -10.75 -28.39
C SER A 832 14.91 -12.01 -28.12
N SER A 833 13.57 -11.93 -28.11
CA SER A 833 12.72 -13.06 -27.74
C SER A 833 12.22 -13.84 -28.95
N GLU A 834 12.22 -15.17 -28.82
CA GLU A 834 11.54 -16.10 -29.73
C GLU A 834 10.20 -16.59 -29.17
N ASP A 835 9.85 -16.20 -27.93
CA ASP A 835 8.65 -16.66 -27.26
C ASP A 835 7.38 -15.92 -27.71
N PRO A 836 6.32 -16.64 -28.17
CA PRO A 836 5.07 -16.03 -28.61
C PRO A 836 4.36 -15.15 -27.60
N ALA A 837 4.43 -15.44 -26.31
CA ALA A 837 3.79 -14.59 -25.30
C ALA A 837 4.47 -13.21 -25.23
N ILE A 838 5.81 -13.18 -25.26
CA ILE A 838 6.60 -11.96 -25.18
C ILE A 838 6.46 -11.10 -26.43
N TRP A 839 6.70 -11.65 -27.63
CA TRP A 839 6.67 -10.82 -28.84
C TRP A 839 5.26 -10.36 -29.21
N ARG A 840 4.19 -11.13 -28.90
CA ARG A 840 2.81 -10.65 -29.05
C ARG A 840 2.50 -9.48 -28.11
N CYS A 841 2.96 -9.57 -26.86
CA CYS A 841 2.81 -8.48 -25.89
C CYS A 841 3.56 -7.22 -26.36
N CYS A 842 4.77 -7.36 -26.93
CA CYS A 842 5.53 -6.25 -27.49
C CYS A 842 4.79 -5.62 -28.68
N LEU A 843 4.26 -6.43 -29.60
CA LEU A 843 3.47 -5.93 -30.75
C LEU A 843 2.20 -5.19 -30.29
N GLN A 844 1.52 -5.70 -29.26
CA GLN A 844 0.41 -4.98 -28.64
C GLN A 844 0.89 -3.64 -28.06
N GLY A 845 2.03 -3.60 -27.37
CA GLY A 845 2.62 -2.36 -26.86
C GLY A 845 2.98 -1.35 -27.95
N PHE A 846 3.50 -1.81 -29.09
CA PHE A 846 3.69 -0.97 -30.26
C PHE A 846 2.36 -0.41 -30.79
N SER A 847 1.32 -1.24 -30.87
CA SER A 847 -0.02 -0.81 -31.30
C SER A 847 -0.56 0.32 -30.43
N GLU A 848 -0.54 0.12 -29.10
CA GLU A 848 -1.04 1.13 -28.15
C GLU A 848 -0.15 2.38 -28.17
N GLY A 849 1.18 2.24 -28.29
CA GLY A 849 2.10 3.38 -28.38
C GLY A 849 1.86 4.24 -29.61
N VAL A 850 1.61 3.62 -30.78
CA VAL A 850 1.23 4.34 -32.00
C VAL A 850 -0.15 4.98 -31.83
N ARG A 851 -1.12 4.27 -31.24
CA ARG A 851 -2.47 4.79 -30.99
C ARG A 851 -2.43 6.05 -30.13
N VAL A 852 -1.74 6.03 -28.98
CA VAL A 852 -1.59 7.22 -28.11
C VAL A 852 -0.92 8.36 -28.89
N ALA A 853 0.18 8.10 -29.61
CA ALA A 853 0.86 9.14 -30.37
C ALA A 853 -0.02 9.75 -31.47
N CYS A 854 -0.89 8.94 -32.09
CA CYS A 854 -1.87 9.38 -33.08
C CYS A 854 -2.98 10.25 -32.46
N LEU A 855 -3.56 9.83 -31.33
CA LEU A 855 -4.62 10.57 -30.63
C LEU A 855 -4.15 11.97 -30.23
N PHE A 856 -2.95 12.09 -29.65
CA PHE A 856 -2.39 13.37 -29.22
C PHE A 856 -1.59 14.12 -30.31
N ARG A 857 -1.56 13.61 -31.55
CA ARG A 857 -0.82 14.19 -32.70
C ARG A 857 0.67 14.43 -32.44
N LEU A 858 1.30 13.53 -31.70
CA LEU A 858 2.70 13.59 -31.30
C LEU A 858 3.62 13.07 -32.39
N LYS A 859 4.07 13.97 -33.27
CA LYS A 859 4.83 13.64 -34.49
C LYS A 859 6.07 12.79 -34.22
N VAL A 860 6.93 13.20 -33.27
CA VAL A 860 8.23 12.54 -33.02
C VAL A 860 8.02 11.11 -32.53
N GLN A 861 7.12 10.93 -31.58
CA GLN A 861 6.80 9.65 -30.96
C GLN A 861 6.15 8.72 -31.99
N ARG A 862 5.16 9.22 -32.74
CA ARG A 862 4.48 8.47 -33.80
C ARG A 862 5.48 7.96 -34.84
N GLU A 863 6.35 8.84 -35.34
CA GLU A 863 7.40 8.48 -36.29
C GLU A 863 8.37 7.43 -35.70
N ALA A 864 8.78 7.57 -34.44
CA ALA A 864 9.69 6.63 -33.80
C ALA A 864 9.11 5.20 -33.67
N PHE A 865 7.87 5.06 -33.20
CA PHE A 865 7.21 3.75 -33.09
C PHE A 865 6.96 3.10 -34.45
N VAL A 866 6.46 3.87 -35.43
CA VAL A 866 6.19 3.34 -36.78
C VAL A 866 7.49 2.93 -37.48
N GLN A 867 8.53 3.77 -37.44
CA GLN A 867 9.82 3.43 -38.04
C GLN A 867 10.48 2.23 -37.37
N ALA A 868 10.31 2.05 -36.06
CA ALA A 868 10.77 0.86 -35.37
C ALA A 868 10.06 -0.39 -35.89
N LEU A 869 8.73 -0.37 -36.03
CA LEU A 869 7.95 -1.46 -36.64
C LEU A 869 8.42 -1.76 -38.06
N THR A 870 8.64 -0.73 -38.89
CA THR A 870 9.12 -0.91 -40.27
C THR A 870 10.44 -1.67 -40.31
N LYS A 871 11.37 -1.41 -39.38
CA LYS A 871 12.64 -2.16 -39.29
C LYS A 871 12.43 -3.63 -38.93
N PHE A 872 11.47 -3.93 -38.04
CA PHE A 872 11.16 -5.30 -37.61
C PHE A 872 10.38 -6.12 -38.65
N THR A 873 9.87 -5.51 -39.72
CA THR A 873 9.25 -6.27 -40.83
C THR A 873 10.26 -7.09 -41.64
N LEU A 874 11.55 -6.69 -41.62
CA LEU A 874 12.61 -7.23 -42.49
C LEU A 874 12.33 -7.10 -44.00
N LEU A 875 11.37 -6.28 -44.41
CA LEU A 875 11.02 -6.04 -45.82
C LEU A 875 11.88 -4.95 -46.49
N THR A 876 12.84 -4.37 -45.78
CA THR A 876 13.74 -3.34 -46.34
C THR A 876 14.85 -3.94 -47.20
N ALA A 877 15.22 -3.28 -48.30
CA ALA A 877 16.12 -3.77 -49.36
C ALA A 877 17.58 -4.11 -48.96
N ASN A 878 17.91 -4.10 -47.65
CA ASN A 878 19.21 -4.50 -47.12
C ASN A 878 19.09 -5.61 -46.05
N SER A 879 17.88 -6.10 -45.77
CA SER A 879 17.61 -7.12 -44.76
C SER A 879 17.69 -8.52 -45.37
N SER A 880 18.23 -9.49 -44.63
CA SER A 880 18.23 -10.88 -45.07
C SER A 880 16.87 -11.51 -44.81
N LEU A 881 16.09 -11.75 -45.87
CA LEU A 881 14.79 -12.43 -45.75
C LEU A 881 14.90 -13.85 -45.20
N SER A 882 16.10 -14.46 -45.24
CA SER A 882 16.36 -15.78 -44.67
C SER A 882 16.22 -15.86 -43.14
N GLU A 883 16.23 -14.70 -42.46
CA GLU A 883 16.07 -14.59 -41.01
C GLU A 883 14.62 -14.39 -40.57
N MET A 884 13.66 -14.35 -41.51
CA MET A 884 12.25 -14.10 -41.20
C MET A 884 11.68 -15.17 -40.25
N ARG A 885 11.01 -14.69 -39.20
CA ARG A 885 10.32 -15.48 -38.18
C ARG A 885 8.83 -15.10 -38.12
N PRO A 886 7.96 -15.90 -37.46
CA PRO A 886 6.55 -15.55 -37.29
C PRO A 886 6.31 -14.17 -36.68
N LYS A 887 7.18 -13.71 -35.77
CA LYS A 887 7.10 -12.35 -35.18
C LYS A 887 7.21 -11.23 -36.22
N ASN A 888 8.01 -11.43 -37.29
CA ASN A 888 8.16 -10.45 -38.37
C ASN A 888 6.90 -10.41 -39.26
N VAL A 889 6.30 -11.57 -39.55
CA VAL A 889 5.01 -11.66 -40.27
C VAL A 889 3.91 -10.92 -39.48
N GLN A 890 3.83 -11.15 -38.18
CA GLN A 890 2.86 -10.48 -37.31
C GLN A 890 3.14 -8.97 -37.18
N THR A 891 4.39 -8.55 -37.28
CA THR A 891 4.76 -7.13 -37.36
C THR A 891 4.22 -6.48 -38.64
N ILE A 892 4.30 -7.18 -39.79
CA ILE A 892 3.72 -6.72 -41.06
C ILE A 892 2.20 -6.57 -40.93
N LYS A 893 1.53 -7.59 -40.39
CA LYS A 893 0.07 -7.57 -40.13
C LYS A 893 -0.31 -6.38 -39.26
N LEU A 894 0.43 -6.14 -38.17
CA LEU A 894 0.20 -5.00 -37.28
C LEU A 894 0.39 -3.66 -37.99
N LEU A 895 1.45 -3.49 -38.80
CA LEU A 895 1.71 -2.23 -39.49
C LEU A 895 0.59 -1.89 -40.51
N ILE A 896 0.02 -2.90 -41.16
CA ILE A 896 -1.15 -2.75 -42.03
C ILE A 896 -2.40 -2.40 -41.19
N GLN A 897 -2.61 -3.12 -40.07
CA GLN A 897 -3.73 -2.86 -39.17
C GLN A 897 -3.71 -1.43 -38.61
N ILE A 898 -2.55 -0.90 -38.25
CA ILE A 898 -2.36 0.50 -37.83
C ILE A 898 -2.83 1.47 -38.93
N GLY A 899 -2.56 1.14 -40.21
CA GLY A 899 -3.08 1.88 -41.36
C GLY A 899 -4.61 1.95 -41.41
N VAL A 900 -5.28 0.86 -41.04
CA VAL A 900 -6.75 0.78 -40.96
C VAL A 900 -7.28 1.56 -39.75
N GLU A 901 -6.73 1.31 -38.56
CA GLU A 901 -7.26 1.84 -37.29
C GLU A 901 -6.94 3.31 -37.05
N ASN A 902 -5.81 3.80 -37.53
CA ASN A 902 -5.32 5.16 -37.22
C ASN A 902 -5.18 6.04 -38.46
N GLY A 903 -5.79 5.66 -39.59
CA GLY A 903 -5.59 6.32 -40.88
C GLY A 903 -5.73 7.85 -40.87
N ASN A 904 -6.67 8.39 -40.09
CA ASN A 904 -6.91 9.83 -39.94
C ASN A 904 -5.79 10.60 -39.21
N HIS A 905 -4.89 9.89 -38.50
CA HIS A 905 -3.92 10.48 -37.58
C HIS A 905 -2.47 10.11 -37.91
N LEU A 906 -2.23 9.31 -38.96
CA LEU A 906 -0.90 8.82 -39.36
C LEU A 906 -0.03 9.87 -40.08
N GLU A 907 -0.63 10.80 -40.81
CA GLU A 907 0.09 11.86 -41.54
C GLU A 907 1.26 11.29 -42.39
N GLN A 908 2.52 11.73 -42.14
CA GLN A 908 3.71 11.30 -42.89
C GLN A 908 4.02 9.80 -42.75
N CYS A 909 3.55 9.15 -41.67
CA CYS A 909 3.76 7.73 -41.42
C CYS A 909 3.01 6.83 -42.43
N TRP A 910 2.05 7.39 -43.20
CA TRP A 910 1.46 6.70 -44.34
C TRP A 910 2.50 6.23 -45.36
N TYR A 911 3.61 6.96 -45.49
CA TYR A 911 4.71 6.55 -46.36
C TYR A 911 5.28 5.18 -45.95
N ASP A 912 5.44 4.93 -44.66
CA ASP A 912 6.00 3.68 -44.14
C ASP A 912 5.02 2.51 -44.30
N VAL A 913 3.71 2.76 -44.14
CA VAL A 913 2.65 1.77 -44.38
C VAL A 913 2.58 1.39 -45.86
N LEU A 914 2.54 2.39 -46.76
CA LEU A 914 2.51 2.17 -48.21
C LEU A 914 3.78 1.48 -48.71
N LYS A 915 4.93 1.85 -48.14
CA LYS A 915 6.22 1.19 -48.42
C LYS A 915 6.17 -0.27 -48.00
N CYS A 916 5.63 -0.58 -46.81
CA CYS A 916 5.45 -1.95 -46.34
C CYS A 916 4.58 -2.77 -47.30
N ILE A 917 3.41 -2.26 -47.70
CA ILE A 917 2.49 -2.93 -48.64
C ILE A 917 3.18 -3.22 -49.97
N SER A 918 3.86 -2.22 -50.55
CA SER A 918 4.57 -2.39 -51.82
C SER A 918 5.73 -3.39 -51.73
N GLN A 919 6.48 -3.39 -50.62
CA GLN A 919 7.57 -4.35 -50.42
C GLN A 919 7.05 -5.76 -50.15
N LEU A 920 5.94 -5.89 -49.42
CA LEU A 920 5.30 -7.17 -49.16
C LEU A 920 4.89 -7.86 -50.46
N GLU A 921 4.26 -7.11 -51.37
CA GLU A 921 3.83 -7.65 -52.66
C GLU A 921 5.02 -8.02 -53.55
N LEU A 922 6.08 -7.19 -53.57
CA LEU A 922 7.32 -7.52 -54.28
C LEU A 922 7.90 -8.85 -53.78
N VAL A 923 7.86 -9.09 -52.47
CA VAL A 923 8.32 -10.36 -51.88
C VAL A 923 7.38 -11.52 -52.21
N GLN A 924 6.06 -11.31 -52.24
CA GLN A 924 5.08 -12.32 -52.66
C GLN A 924 5.25 -12.72 -54.13
N SER A 925 5.67 -11.79 -54.99
CA SER A 925 5.94 -12.11 -56.41
C SER A 925 7.08 -13.13 -56.59
N ILE A 926 8.04 -13.18 -55.66
CA ILE A 926 9.15 -14.15 -55.66
C ILE A 926 8.63 -15.58 -55.46
N SER A 927 7.62 -15.76 -54.61
CA SER A 927 6.96 -17.06 -54.36
C SER A 927 6.25 -17.61 -55.61
N THR A 928 5.78 -16.72 -56.50
CA THR A 928 5.07 -17.08 -57.73
C THR A 928 5.97 -17.39 -58.94
N GLY A 929 7.30 -17.40 -58.78
CA GLY A 929 8.25 -17.96 -59.76
C GLY A 929 8.93 -16.98 -60.73
N ASN A 930 8.56 -15.70 -60.68
CA ASN A 930 9.21 -14.54 -61.32
C ASN A 930 10.55 -14.03 -60.70
N HIS A 931 11.64 -13.78 -61.43
CA HIS A 931 12.61 -12.67 -61.16
C HIS A 931 13.87 -12.92 -60.28
N ASP A 932 15.02 -13.10 -60.93
CA ASP A 932 16.35 -13.16 -60.28
C ASP A 932 16.84 -11.80 -59.72
N ASN A 933 16.38 -10.68 -60.29
CA ASN A 933 16.71 -9.33 -59.80
C ASN A 933 16.18 -9.08 -58.38
N VAL A 934 15.02 -9.62 -58.04
CA VAL A 934 14.39 -9.45 -56.73
C VAL A 934 15.07 -10.33 -55.67
N LYS A 935 15.51 -11.54 -56.06
CA LYS A 935 16.33 -12.42 -55.17
C LYS A 935 17.64 -11.74 -54.76
N SER A 936 18.26 -10.99 -55.69
CA SER A 936 19.47 -10.20 -55.40
C SER A 936 19.21 -9.00 -54.47
N LEU A 937 18.05 -8.34 -54.57
CA LEU A 937 17.69 -7.19 -53.72
C LEU A 937 17.48 -7.58 -52.24
N PHE A 938 17.12 -8.83 -51.97
CA PHE A 938 16.82 -9.32 -50.62
C PHE A 938 17.83 -10.35 -50.09
N ASN A 939 18.99 -10.52 -50.77
CA ASN A 939 20.04 -11.47 -50.42
C ASN A 939 19.54 -12.92 -50.22
N ILE A 940 18.60 -13.38 -51.04
CA ILE A 940 17.96 -14.70 -50.91
C ILE A 940 18.80 -15.76 -51.64
N ARG A 941 19.26 -16.80 -50.92
CA ARG A 941 19.88 -18.00 -51.51
C ARG A 941 18.80 -19.04 -51.85
N GLU A 942 18.93 -19.77 -52.96
CA GLU A 942 17.94 -20.78 -53.41
C GLU A 942 17.53 -21.78 -52.32
N LYS A 943 18.47 -22.21 -51.47
CA LYS A 943 18.22 -23.17 -50.37
C LYS A 943 17.37 -22.60 -49.22
N SER A 944 17.25 -21.28 -49.11
CA SER A 944 16.48 -20.59 -48.05
C SER A 944 15.04 -20.28 -48.46
N ILE A 945 14.70 -20.43 -49.74
CA ILE A 945 13.37 -20.10 -50.29
C ILE A 945 12.27 -20.93 -49.61
N HIS A 946 12.46 -22.25 -49.46
CA HIS A 946 11.48 -23.13 -48.81
C HIS A 946 11.21 -22.81 -47.33
N ALA A 947 12.22 -22.33 -46.58
CA ALA A 947 12.04 -21.96 -45.18
C ALA A 947 11.26 -20.64 -45.01
N VAL A 948 11.44 -19.72 -45.96
CA VAL A 948 10.74 -18.43 -46.00
C VAL A 948 9.34 -18.59 -46.58
N GLN A 949 9.12 -19.55 -47.49
CA GLN A 949 7.85 -19.84 -48.15
C GLN A 949 6.68 -19.99 -47.17
N SER A 950 6.85 -20.78 -46.10
CA SER A 950 5.80 -20.97 -45.09
C SER A 950 5.43 -19.69 -44.34
N CYS A 951 6.38 -18.76 -44.15
CA CYS A 951 6.10 -17.45 -43.56
C CYS A 951 5.44 -16.50 -44.57
N LEU A 952 5.79 -16.61 -45.86
CA LEU A 952 5.19 -15.83 -46.93
C LEU A 952 3.76 -16.26 -47.23
N ASP A 953 3.45 -17.56 -47.18
CA ASP A 953 2.09 -18.06 -47.34
C ASP A 953 1.16 -17.45 -46.27
N GLU A 954 1.64 -17.29 -45.03
CA GLU A 954 0.89 -16.63 -43.94
C GLU A 954 0.71 -15.11 -44.15
N THR A 955 1.59 -14.46 -44.91
CA THR A 955 1.41 -13.06 -45.32
C THR A 955 0.43 -12.89 -46.49
N SER A 956 0.20 -13.95 -47.27
CA SER A 956 -0.82 -14.01 -48.32
C SER A 956 -2.20 -14.44 -47.82
N SER A 957 -2.37 -14.53 -46.49
CA SER A 957 -3.64 -14.90 -45.88
C SER A 957 -4.74 -13.91 -46.23
N GLN A 958 -5.98 -14.41 -46.38
CA GLN A 958 -7.17 -13.61 -46.68
C GLN A 958 -7.29 -12.37 -45.77
N ASP A 959 -6.95 -12.48 -44.49
CA ASP A 959 -7.00 -11.37 -43.53
C ASP A 959 -6.11 -10.17 -43.92
N VAL A 960 -4.93 -10.43 -44.50
CA VAL A 960 -3.98 -9.38 -44.91
C VAL A 960 -4.48 -8.68 -46.16
N VAL A 961 -4.99 -9.46 -47.13
CA VAL A 961 -5.58 -8.91 -48.36
C VAL A 961 -6.80 -8.06 -48.03
N VAL A 962 -7.71 -8.56 -47.17
CA VAL A 962 -8.88 -7.81 -46.71
C VAL A 962 -8.48 -6.54 -45.96
N ALA A 963 -7.44 -6.57 -45.11
CA ALA A 963 -6.97 -5.38 -44.42
C ALA A 963 -6.38 -4.34 -45.39
N ILE A 964 -5.62 -4.76 -46.40
CA ILE A 964 -5.10 -3.88 -47.46
C ILE A 964 -6.25 -3.27 -48.27
N ASP A 965 -7.22 -4.08 -48.70
CA ASP A 965 -8.40 -3.61 -49.44
C ASP A 965 -9.19 -2.61 -48.60
N ARG A 966 -9.34 -2.88 -47.30
CA ARG A 966 -10.02 -1.99 -46.37
C ARG A 966 -9.33 -0.64 -46.25
N ILE A 967 -8.00 -0.56 -46.24
CA ILE A 967 -7.26 0.72 -46.26
C ILE A 967 -7.69 1.56 -47.47
N PHE A 968 -7.77 0.96 -48.65
CA PHE A 968 -8.12 1.69 -49.88
C PHE A 968 -9.63 2.00 -49.97
N GLN A 969 -10.51 1.10 -49.51
CA GLN A 969 -11.95 1.36 -49.44
C GLN A 969 -12.30 2.45 -48.43
N ASP A 970 -11.76 2.34 -47.21
CA ASP A 970 -11.96 3.30 -46.13
C ASP A 970 -11.16 4.60 -46.33
N SER A 971 -10.29 4.68 -47.36
CA SER A 971 -9.61 5.94 -47.72
C SER A 971 -10.61 7.07 -48.00
N SER A 972 -11.79 6.75 -48.52
CA SER A 972 -12.90 7.68 -48.74
C SER A 972 -13.49 8.29 -47.46
N LYS A 973 -13.28 7.63 -46.31
CA LYS A 973 -13.72 8.08 -44.97
C LYS A 973 -12.66 8.92 -44.26
N LEU A 974 -11.48 9.09 -44.87
CA LEU A 974 -10.44 9.96 -44.33
C LEU A 974 -10.87 11.42 -44.42
N THR A 975 -10.47 12.22 -43.42
CA THR A 975 -10.68 13.67 -43.46
C THR A 975 -10.01 14.28 -44.69
N GLY A 976 -10.62 15.30 -45.32
CA GLY A 976 -10.17 15.83 -46.62
C GLY A 976 -8.69 16.26 -46.65
N MET A 977 -8.15 16.76 -45.55
CA MET A 977 -6.73 17.12 -45.42
C MET A 977 -5.82 15.89 -45.39
N GLN A 978 -6.25 14.79 -44.77
CA GLN A 978 -5.47 13.55 -44.71
C GLN A 978 -5.56 12.76 -45.99
N LEU A 979 -6.71 12.78 -46.67
CA LEU A 979 -6.84 12.27 -48.03
C LEU A 979 -5.89 13.01 -48.98
N PHE A 980 -5.82 14.34 -48.90
CA PHE A 980 -4.86 15.13 -49.66
C PHE A 980 -3.40 14.74 -49.34
N ASN A 981 -3.04 14.64 -48.05
CA ASN A 981 -1.71 14.22 -47.64
C ASN A 981 -1.35 12.81 -48.14
N LEU A 982 -2.28 11.86 -48.06
CA LEU A 982 -2.13 10.50 -48.56
C LEU A 982 -1.87 10.52 -50.07
N CYS A 983 -2.64 11.29 -50.85
CA CYS A 983 -2.43 11.45 -52.28
C CYS A 983 -1.07 12.08 -52.62
N VAL A 984 -0.64 13.13 -51.89
CA VAL A 984 0.66 13.76 -52.09
C VAL A 984 1.81 12.79 -51.79
N LEU A 985 1.70 12.03 -50.69
CA LEU A 985 2.66 10.99 -50.33
C LEU A 985 2.70 9.89 -51.36
N PHE A 986 1.54 9.54 -51.93
CA PHE A 986 1.43 8.55 -52.98
C PHE A 986 2.16 8.98 -54.26
N VAL A 987 1.96 10.22 -54.71
CA VAL A 987 2.68 10.80 -55.86
C VAL A 987 4.19 10.85 -55.59
N LYS A 988 4.59 11.25 -54.39
CA LYS A 988 6.00 11.29 -53.97
C LYS A 988 6.63 9.89 -53.92
N PHE A 989 5.89 8.90 -53.40
CA PHE A 989 6.30 7.50 -53.35
C PHE A 989 6.51 6.95 -54.77
N ARG A 990 5.56 7.22 -55.67
CA ARG A 990 5.66 6.85 -57.09
C ARG A 990 6.92 7.46 -57.72
N SER A 991 7.19 8.75 -57.50
CA SER A 991 8.35 9.44 -58.10
C SER A 991 9.71 8.89 -57.64
N LYS A 992 9.85 8.48 -56.37
CA LYS A 992 11.10 7.96 -55.81
C LYS A 992 11.38 6.50 -56.17
N ASN A 993 10.34 5.67 -56.22
CA ASN A 993 10.49 4.23 -56.49
C ASN A 993 10.43 3.87 -57.99
N TYR A 994 9.91 4.76 -58.86
CA TYR A 994 9.98 4.59 -60.32
C TYR A 994 11.42 4.46 -60.83
N VAL A 995 12.37 5.11 -60.15
CA VAL A 995 13.80 5.13 -60.55
C VAL A 995 14.54 3.87 -60.09
N ALA A 996 14.05 3.16 -59.06
CA ALA A 996 14.76 2.03 -58.45
C ALA A 996 14.34 0.65 -58.97
N LEU A 997 13.12 0.48 -59.51
CA LEU A 997 12.53 -0.85 -59.73
C LEU A 997 12.06 -1.18 -61.16
N GLY A 998 12.24 -0.30 -62.15
CA GLY A 998 11.89 -0.62 -63.54
C GLY A 998 10.38 -0.82 -63.75
N SER A 999 9.69 0.27 -64.03
CA SER A 999 8.40 0.45 -64.74
C SER A 999 7.16 -0.47 -64.58
N GLU A 1000 7.12 -1.66 -64.00
CA GLU A 1000 5.90 -2.52 -64.10
C GLU A 1000 5.34 -3.18 -62.82
N HIS A 1001 5.99 -3.04 -61.65
CA HIS A 1001 5.71 -3.94 -60.51
C HIS A 1001 5.26 -3.26 -59.20
N VAL A 1002 4.39 -2.25 -59.25
CA VAL A 1002 3.80 -1.64 -58.03
C VAL A 1002 2.27 -1.74 -58.07
N TYR A 1003 1.65 -2.57 -57.24
CA TYR A 1003 0.18 -2.80 -57.22
C TYR A 1003 -0.66 -1.62 -56.78
N VAL A 1004 -0.08 -0.72 -56.00
CA VAL A 1004 -0.81 0.50 -55.62
C VAL A 1004 -1.13 1.36 -56.87
N THR A 1005 -0.47 1.10 -58.00
CA THR A 1005 -0.78 1.70 -59.30
C THR A 1005 -1.86 0.99 -60.11
N LYS A 1006 -2.27 -0.23 -59.76
CA LYS A 1006 -3.29 -1.02 -60.49
C LYS A 1006 -4.69 -0.98 -59.86
N ASN A 1007 -4.79 -0.83 -58.54
CA ASN A 1007 -6.06 -0.83 -57.80
C ASN A 1007 -6.55 0.58 -57.38
N CYS A 1008 -5.90 1.66 -57.83
CA CYS A 1008 -6.37 3.04 -57.69
C CYS A 1008 -6.93 3.56 -59.00
#